data_AF-A0A3Q0CF91-F1
#
_entry.id   AF-A0A3Q0CF91-F1
#
_cell.length_a   1.000
_cell.length_b   1.000
_cell.length_c   1.000
_cell.angle_alpha   90.00
_cell.angle_beta   90.00
_cell.angle_gamma   90.00
#
_symmetry.space_group_name_H-M   'P 1'
#
loop_
_entity.id
_entity.type
_entity.pdbx_description
1 polymer ?
#
loop_
_entity_poly.entity_id
_entity_poly.type
_entity_poly.pdbx_seq_one_letter_code
_entity_poly.pdbx_strand_id
1 'polypeptide(L)'
;MLPGGALSHLGPSILLLLQLPPTSAFFPNVWSLLAAPGSVTHQDLTEEAALNVTLQLFLDRPPPGRPRLRLEDYRGRTLLADDIFAAYFGPGSPSRRFRAALGEVSRANAAQDFLPASRNNPDLHFDAERLVQGRTLLVGALRETLVAARAFEYTLARQRLGAALHALQDFYSHSNWVELGERQPHPHLLWPRPELWSLAQEGDPTCSDCEELSCPGNMPDVTLLTSGYFGVHPPKPRGKCSHGGHFDQSSSQPPRGGINKDSTSPSFSPHHKLHLQAVEVALLASIEAFSLLRSRLGDRGFSRLLDITPASTLSFVLDTTGSMGEEINAAKIQARRIAEQRQGSPMEPGFYVLVPFHDPGFGPVFTTSDPDRFWQRLNEIQALGGGDEPEMSLSALELALLHTPPLSDIFVFTDASPKDAFLTSRVESLTRERRCRVTFLVTEDPARVQGRVRREVLSPLRFEPYEAIALASGGEVIFTKDQHIRDVAAIVGESMAGLVTLPLEPPAFVPGETCVFTVDRLLRRVTVRMHGDISSFWIRSPAGSWEMRIAAEGSPRLRVQAQTPLDFLVHFGVPVEDGPHPGLYPLTQPVAGLRTQLLVEVTGLASSRDPEHGQPHFSHVVLRGAPSGAPRLGRVPLEPVGPPERGLLAATLPPILLSTAGSFFLELAGRDGGGRGLRRTAPQPCTVAPVLLELGGPPASLTPGSKAPLSLRVASFSGPQDLDLRTSVNPSFSLTSNLSRAQLGLNESAWGRLWLEVPDSAAPGSVVTVTVTAVGQGAGPAPPTHAFLRLLVLAPASQDQLESPARPAGRVLPPVASTVPASAPVTRGRAGGGAASPSWWGTIAGVLFLLGCSSW
;
A
#
# COMPACT_ATOMS: atom_id res chain seq x y z
N MET A 1 36.15 -9.37 72.48
CA MET A 1 37.39 -8.73 72.94
C MET A 1 37.83 -7.76 71.85
N LEU A 2 37.99 -6.49 72.22
CA LEU A 2 38.32 -5.26 71.46
C LEU A 2 39.78 -5.25 70.93
N PRO A 3 40.30 -4.16 70.28
CA PRO A 3 39.76 -3.10 69.38
C PRO A 3 40.70 -2.91 68.13
N GLY A 4 40.65 -1.95 67.20
CA GLY A 4 39.92 -0.69 66.95
C GLY A 4 40.66 0.13 65.86
N GLY A 5 40.04 1.18 65.30
CA GLY A 5 40.72 2.22 64.52
C GLY A 5 39.93 2.77 63.33
N ALA A 6 39.50 4.03 63.43
CA ALA A 6 38.57 4.75 62.56
C ALA A 6 39.20 5.44 61.33
N LEU A 7 38.40 5.75 60.29
CA LEU A 7 38.10 7.13 59.82
C LEU A 7 37.34 7.17 58.45
N SER A 8 36.15 7.78 58.49
CA SER A 8 35.51 8.71 57.52
C SER A 8 35.49 8.44 55.99
N HIS A 9 34.31 8.33 55.38
CA HIS A 9 33.64 9.41 54.60
C HIS A 9 32.31 8.94 53.95
N LEU A 10 31.41 9.92 53.77
CA LEU A 10 30.01 9.83 53.37
C LEU A 10 29.76 9.36 51.92
N GLY A 11 28.66 8.63 51.70
CA GLY A 11 27.99 8.45 50.41
C GLY A 11 26.68 7.65 50.58
N PRO A 12 25.49 8.21 50.25
CA PRO A 12 24.21 7.56 50.53
C PRO A 12 23.85 6.51 49.48
N SER A 13 23.13 5.51 49.95
CA SER A 13 22.64 4.31 49.27
C SER A 13 21.89 4.62 47.97
N ILE A 14 22.35 3.97 46.89
CA ILE A 14 21.61 3.86 45.63
C ILE A 14 20.40 2.95 45.85
N LEU A 15 19.22 3.55 45.85
CA LEU A 15 17.93 2.86 45.85
C LEU A 15 17.68 2.28 44.45
N LEU A 16 17.71 0.96 44.36
CA LEU A 16 17.38 0.17 43.19
C LEU A 16 15.88 0.32 42.86
N LEU A 17 15.53 1.26 41.99
CA LEU A 17 14.20 1.35 41.38
C LEU A 17 14.13 0.36 40.22
N LEU A 18 13.34 -0.70 40.40
CA LEU A 18 12.88 -1.61 39.36
C LEU A 18 12.29 -0.80 38.19
N GLN A 19 13.05 -0.72 37.10
CA GLN A 19 12.54 -0.27 35.82
C GLN A 19 11.56 -1.32 35.30
N LEU A 20 10.26 -1.04 35.43
CA LEU A 20 9.26 -1.66 34.55
C LEU A 20 9.49 -1.11 33.14
N PRO A 21 9.60 -1.96 32.11
CA PRO A 21 9.85 -1.48 30.76
C PRO A 21 8.66 -0.63 30.28
N PRO A 22 8.88 0.54 29.67
CA PRO A 22 7.81 1.27 29.02
C PRO A 22 7.34 0.43 27.83
N THR A 23 6.12 -0.09 27.93
CA THR A 23 5.44 -0.70 26.79
C THR A 23 5.28 0.36 25.71
N SER A 24 6.09 0.24 24.67
CA SER A 24 6.18 1.15 23.53
C SER A 24 5.14 0.72 22.49
N ALA A 25 3.90 1.15 22.69
CA ALA A 25 2.92 1.21 21.62
C ALA A 25 3.17 2.53 20.86
N PHE A 26 3.47 2.46 19.56
CA PHE A 26 3.35 3.61 18.67
C PHE A 26 2.60 3.22 17.40
N PHE A 27 2.27 4.15 16.49
CA PHE A 27 0.90 4.25 15.99
C PHE A 27 0.73 4.73 14.54
N PRO A 28 -0.35 4.34 13.82
CA PRO A 28 -0.99 5.12 12.76
C PRO A 28 -2.11 6.00 13.37
N ASN A 29 -2.41 7.17 12.81
CA ASN A 29 -3.50 8.08 13.23
C ASN A 29 -3.50 8.66 14.68
N VAL A 30 -2.51 8.35 15.52
CA VAL A 30 -2.58 8.72 16.95
C VAL A 30 -2.05 10.12 17.29
N TRP A 31 -1.27 10.80 16.46
CA TRP A 31 -0.97 12.22 16.76
C TRP A 31 -2.23 13.09 16.71
N SER A 32 -3.17 12.80 15.80
CA SER A 32 -4.55 13.31 15.91
C SER A 32 -5.20 12.83 17.22
N LEU A 33 -5.20 11.53 17.56
CA LEU A 33 -5.95 11.06 18.74
C LEU A 33 -5.37 11.40 20.13
N LEU A 34 -4.05 11.59 20.26
CA LEU A 34 -3.36 11.87 21.53
C LEU A 34 -2.87 13.32 21.65
N ALA A 35 -2.41 13.94 20.57
CA ALA A 35 -1.84 15.29 20.60
C ALA A 35 -2.77 16.37 20.03
N ALA A 36 -3.74 16.00 19.17
CA ALA A 36 -4.74 16.92 18.63
C ALA A 36 -6.13 16.28 18.43
N PRO A 37 -6.80 15.81 19.51
CA PRO A 37 -8.03 15.03 19.39
C PRO A 37 -9.09 15.74 18.53
N GLY A 38 -9.68 14.99 17.59
CA GLY A 38 -10.69 15.51 16.67
C GLY A 38 -10.14 16.16 15.39
N SER A 39 -8.83 16.08 15.15
CA SER A 39 -8.26 16.48 13.85
C SER A 39 -8.60 15.46 12.76
N VAL A 40 -8.99 15.96 11.59
CA VAL A 40 -9.23 15.16 10.38
C VAL A 40 -7.96 15.21 9.52
N THR A 41 -7.43 14.05 9.17
CA THR A 41 -6.17 13.97 8.40
C THR A 41 -6.42 14.06 6.90
N HIS A 42 -5.38 14.35 6.12
CA HIS A 42 -5.42 14.26 4.66
C HIS A 42 -5.80 12.85 4.16
N GLN A 43 -5.46 11.80 4.92
CA GLN A 43 -5.85 10.42 4.61
C GLN A 43 -7.37 10.23 4.74
N ASP A 44 -7.96 10.79 5.80
CA ASP A 44 -9.41 10.76 6.03
C ASP A 44 -10.17 11.52 4.94
N LEU A 45 -9.73 12.74 4.61
CA LEU A 45 -10.32 13.55 3.54
C LEU A 45 -10.27 12.85 2.19
N THR A 46 -9.13 12.24 1.88
CA THR A 46 -8.91 11.51 0.62
C THR A 46 -9.82 10.30 0.51
N GLU A 47 -9.93 9.50 1.58
CA GLU A 47 -10.80 8.32 1.62
C GLU A 47 -12.27 8.74 1.51
N GLU A 48 -12.71 9.73 2.28
CA GLU A 48 -14.10 10.22 2.26
C GLU A 48 -14.48 10.80 0.89
N ALA A 49 -13.62 11.60 0.27
CA ALA A 49 -13.86 12.15 -1.07
C ALA A 49 -14.00 11.06 -2.14
N ALA A 50 -13.11 10.05 -2.10
CA ALA A 50 -13.15 8.92 -3.03
C ALA A 50 -14.43 8.08 -2.86
N LEU A 51 -14.85 7.83 -1.61
CA LEU A 51 -16.08 7.12 -1.29
C LEU A 51 -17.33 7.90 -1.71
N ASN A 52 -17.32 9.22 -1.57
CA ASN A 52 -18.43 10.07 -1.99
C ASN A 52 -18.66 9.99 -3.51
N VAL A 53 -17.60 10.15 -4.30
CA VAL A 53 -17.68 10.05 -5.77
C VAL A 53 -18.00 8.62 -6.22
N THR A 54 -17.53 7.60 -5.50
CA THR A 54 -17.90 6.20 -5.75
C THR A 54 -19.37 5.93 -5.47
N LEU A 55 -19.93 6.45 -4.37
CA LEU A 55 -21.36 6.34 -4.08
C LEU A 55 -22.20 7.04 -5.16
N GLN A 56 -21.80 8.23 -5.61
CA GLN A 56 -22.47 8.91 -6.73
C GLN A 56 -22.43 8.06 -8.00
N LEU A 57 -21.29 7.46 -8.33
CA LEU A 57 -21.17 6.54 -9.46
C LEU A 57 -22.17 5.38 -9.34
N PHE A 58 -22.30 4.78 -8.17
CA PHE A 58 -23.23 3.67 -7.94
C PHE A 58 -24.70 4.08 -8.03
N LEU A 59 -25.04 5.30 -7.62
CA LEU A 59 -26.38 5.86 -7.76
C LEU A 59 -26.72 6.14 -9.24
N ASP A 60 -25.76 6.67 -10.00
CA ASP A 60 -25.92 6.97 -11.43
C ASP A 60 -25.99 5.71 -12.30
N ARG A 61 -25.27 4.65 -11.89
CA ARG A 61 -25.13 3.39 -12.63
C ARG A 61 -25.66 2.22 -11.81
N PRO A 62 -26.98 2.08 -11.61
CA PRO A 62 -27.51 0.99 -10.82
C PRO A 62 -27.13 -0.38 -11.41
N PRO A 63 -26.80 -1.38 -10.59
CA PRO A 63 -26.41 -2.70 -11.07
C PRO A 63 -27.62 -3.41 -11.70
N PRO A 64 -27.43 -4.15 -12.82
CA PRO A 64 -28.52 -4.86 -13.48
C PRO A 64 -29.08 -5.96 -12.56
N GLY A 65 -30.41 -6.05 -12.48
CA GLY A 65 -31.10 -7.09 -11.71
C GLY A 65 -31.05 -6.93 -10.18
N ARG A 66 -30.67 -5.76 -9.66
CA ARG A 66 -30.52 -5.51 -8.21
C ARG A 66 -31.24 -4.23 -7.75
N PRO A 67 -31.59 -4.12 -6.45
CA PRO A 67 -32.20 -2.91 -5.91
C PRO A 67 -31.30 -1.69 -6.11
N ARG A 68 -31.92 -0.57 -6.49
CA ARG A 68 -31.20 0.71 -6.61
C ARG A 68 -30.83 1.20 -5.22
N LEU A 69 -29.60 1.68 -5.07
CA LEU A 69 -29.18 2.37 -3.85
C LEU A 69 -30.01 3.66 -3.66
N ARG A 70 -30.27 4.03 -2.42
CA ARG A 70 -30.95 5.29 -2.07
C ARG A 70 -30.00 6.17 -1.29
N LEU A 71 -29.89 7.45 -1.68
CA LEU A 71 -29.01 8.40 -1.02
C LEU A 71 -29.31 8.54 0.48
N GLU A 72 -30.59 8.43 0.86
CA GLU A 72 -31.04 8.56 2.25
C GLU A 72 -30.50 7.45 3.16
N ASP A 73 -30.12 6.29 2.62
CA ASP A 73 -29.55 5.18 3.42
C ASP A 73 -28.14 5.50 3.94
N TYR A 74 -27.49 6.50 3.34
CA TYR A 74 -26.11 6.91 3.63
C TYR A 74 -26.00 8.31 4.24
N ARG A 75 -27.09 9.07 4.29
CA ARG A 75 -27.09 10.43 4.84
C ARG A 75 -26.85 10.40 6.36
N GLY A 76 -25.90 11.19 6.83
CA GLY A 76 -25.56 11.27 8.27
C GLY A 76 -24.85 10.04 8.82
N ARG A 77 -24.33 9.17 7.94
CA ARG A 77 -23.54 7.98 8.31
C ARG A 77 -22.14 8.08 7.71
N THR A 78 -21.15 7.54 8.41
CA THR A 78 -19.81 7.35 7.86
C THR A 78 -19.88 6.40 6.66
N LEU A 79 -19.36 6.83 5.51
CA LEU A 79 -19.24 5.95 4.35
C LEU A 79 -18.13 4.93 4.61
N LEU A 80 -18.44 3.65 4.44
CA LEU A 80 -17.46 2.56 4.53
C LEU A 80 -17.31 1.91 3.16
N ALA A 81 -16.06 1.71 2.73
CA ALA A 81 -15.73 1.11 1.43
C ALA A 81 -16.44 -0.23 1.22
N ASP A 82 -16.42 -1.10 2.23
CA ASP A 82 -17.08 -2.41 2.17
C ASP A 82 -18.58 -2.32 2.07
N ASP A 83 -19.21 -1.38 2.79
CA ASP A 83 -20.66 -1.29 2.85
C ASP A 83 -21.23 -0.84 1.51
N ILE A 84 -20.64 0.19 0.90
CA ILE A 84 -21.07 0.65 -0.42
C ILE A 84 -20.75 -0.40 -1.50
N PHE A 85 -19.62 -1.09 -1.38
CA PHE A 85 -19.21 -2.13 -2.32
C PHE A 85 -20.13 -3.36 -2.25
N ALA A 86 -20.45 -3.82 -1.04
CA ALA A 86 -21.38 -4.92 -0.81
C ALA A 86 -22.81 -4.54 -1.18
N ALA A 87 -23.25 -3.31 -0.96
CA ALA A 87 -24.57 -2.84 -1.38
C ALA A 87 -24.70 -2.85 -2.92
N TYR A 88 -23.63 -2.53 -3.64
CA TYR A 88 -23.61 -2.51 -5.10
C TYR A 88 -23.38 -3.90 -5.74
N PHE A 89 -22.26 -4.56 -5.40
CA PHE A 89 -21.86 -5.85 -5.98
C PHE A 89 -22.44 -7.06 -5.25
N GLY A 90 -22.97 -6.89 -4.05
CA GLY A 90 -23.70 -7.89 -3.27
C GLY A 90 -22.97 -8.37 -2.03
N PRO A 91 -23.71 -8.86 -1.03
CA PRO A 91 -23.12 -9.41 0.19
C PRO A 91 -22.06 -10.48 -0.12
N GLY A 92 -20.87 -10.33 0.48
CA GLY A 92 -19.76 -11.25 0.29
C GLY A 92 -18.94 -11.08 -0.99
N SER A 93 -19.17 -10.00 -1.76
CA SER A 93 -18.27 -9.64 -2.87
C SER A 93 -16.91 -9.18 -2.33
N PRO A 94 -15.78 -9.63 -2.91
CA PRO A 94 -14.45 -9.28 -2.42
C PRO A 94 -14.11 -7.81 -2.71
N SER A 95 -14.05 -6.98 -1.67
CA SER A 95 -13.72 -5.54 -1.76
C SER A 95 -12.22 -5.25 -1.64
N ARG A 96 -11.38 -6.27 -1.44
CA ARG A 96 -9.94 -6.15 -1.17
C ARG A 96 -9.18 -5.26 -2.16
N ARG A 97 -9.51 -5.36 -3.45
CA ARG A 97 -8.87 -4.57 -4.50
C ARG A 97 -9.24 -3.09 -4.41
N PHE A 98 -10.53 -2.79 -4.26
CA PHE A 98 -11.05 -1.44 -4.05
C PHE A 98 -10.44 -0.81 -2.79
N ARG A 99 -10.43 -1.54 -1.67
CA ARG A 99 -9.78 -1.15 -0.41
C ARG A 99 -8.29 -0.83 -0.59
N ALA A 100 -7.55 -1.70 -1.26
CA ALA A 100 -6.14 -1.48 -1.52
C ALA A 100 -5.89 -0.23 -2.38
N ALA A 101 -6.71 -0.01 -3.41
CA ALA A 101 -6.63 1.15 -4.27
C ALA A 101 -6.93 2.46 -3.52
N LEU A 102 -7.97 2.50 -2.67
CA LEU A 102 -8.24 3.64 -1.79
C LEU A 102 -7.04 3.92 -0.88
N GLY A 103 -6.54 2.88 -0.21
CA GLY A 103 -5.37 2.99 0.66
C GLY A 103 -4.10 3.43 -0.08
N GLU A 104 -3.93 3.07 -1.35
CA GLU A 104 -2.82 3.57 -2.18
C GLU A 104 -2.91 5.09 -2.39
N VAL A 105 -4.09 5.64 -2.68
CA VAL A 105 -4.26 7.09 -2.83
C VAL A 105 -4.03 7.79 -1.49
N SER A 106 -4.65 7.32 -0.41
CA SER A 106 -4.51 7.93 0.92
C SER A 106 -3.07 7.86 1.46
N ARG A 107 -2.35 6.75 1.24
CA ARG A 107 -0.92 6.67 1.63
C ARG A 107 -0.03 7.52 0.73
N ALA A 108 -0.31 7.62 -0.57
CA ALA A 108 0.46 8.48 -1.46
C ALA A 108 0.27 9.97 -1.16
N ASN A 109 -0.93 10.35 -0.69
CA ASN A 109 -1.19 11.67 -0.13
C ASN A 109 -0.31 11.88 1.11
N ALA A 110 -0.48 11.08 2.16
CA ALA A 110 0.29 11.26 3.40
C ALA A 110 1.80 11.15 3.22
N ALA A 111 2.28 10.39 2.23
CA ALA A 111 3.70 10.24 1.96
C ALA A 111 4.38 11.58 1.59
N GLN A 112 3.64 12.58 1.08
CA GLN A 112 4.25 13.85 0.67
C GLN A 112 4.96 14.57 1.83
N ASP A 113 4.45 14.42 3.05
CA ASP A 113 5.05 15.00 4.26
C ASP A 113 6.38 14.37 4.68
N PHE A 114 6.69 13.17 4.16
CA PHE A 114 7.84 12.40 4.60
C PHE A 114 8.88 12.16 3.51
N LEU A 115 8.45 12.15 2.25
CA LEU A 115 9.33 11.87 1.13
C LEU A 115 10.40 12.97 1.01
N PRO A 116 11.70 12.63 0.90
CA PRO A 116 12.77 13.61 0.83
C PRO A 116 12.62 14.65 -0.29
N ALA A 117 11.93 14.28 -1.38
CA ALA A 117 11.71 15.14 -2.55
C ALA A 117 10.57 16.15 -2.38
N SER A 118 9.63 15.93 -1.45
CA SER A 118 8.43 16.75 -1.28
C SER A 118 8.34 17.45 0.07
N ARG A 119 8.74 16.80 1.18
CA ARG A 119 8.48 17.25 2.57
C ARG A 119 8.88 18.70 2.93
N ASN A 120 9.81 19.29 2.18
CA ASN A 120 10.30 20.65 2.41
C ASN A 120 10.16 21.52 1.14
N ASN A 121 9.34 21.09 0.17
CA ASN A 121 9.16 21.79 -1.08
C ASN A 121 7.93 22.72 -0.99
N PRO A 122 8.12 24.04 -0.88
CA PRO A 122 7.01 24.98 -0.69
C PRO A 122 6.02 24.98 -1.87
N ASP A 123 6.45 24.58 -3.07
CA ASP A 123 5.54 24.48 -4.22
C ASP A 123 4.53 23.33 -4.05
N LEU A 124 4.93 22.23 -3.41
CA LEU A 124 4.07 21.05 -3.24
C LEU A 124 3.14 21.16 -2.03
N HIS A 125 3.44 22.07 -1.10
CA HIS A 125 2.67 22.33 0.12
C HIS A 125 1.94 23.69 0.11
N PHE A 126 1.95 24.41 -1.03
CA PHE A 126 1.38 25.76 -1.16
C PHE A 126 1.90 26.78 -0.13
N ASP A 127 3.12 26.59 0.37
CA ASP A 127 3.77 27.48 1.33
C ASP A 127 4.43 28.68 0.64
N ALA A 128 4.85 29.64 1.47
CA ALA A 128 5.69 30.76 1.11
C ALA A 128 5.16 31.58 -0.07
N GLU A 129 3.83 31.74 -0.15
CA GLU A 129 3.12 32.46 -1.21
C GLU A 129 3.39 31.92 -2.62
N ARG A 130 3.90 30.68 -2.76
CA ARG A 130 4.17 30.04 -4.06
C ARG A 130 2.92 29.43 -4.68
N LEU A 131 1.81 30.16 -4.62
CA LEU A 131 0.47 29.70 -4.98
C LEU A 131 0.33 29.38 -6.47
N VAL A 132 0.97 30.18 -7.34
CA VAL A 132 0.94 29.97 -8.80
C VAL A 132 1.74 28.71 -9.18
N GLN A 133 2.91 28.53 -8.59
CA GLN A 133 3.77 27.38 -8.82
C GLN A 133 3.12 26.12 -8.25
N GLY A 134 2.57 26.17 -7.04
CA GLY A 134 1.84 25.05 -6.45
C GLY A 134 0.62 24.64 -7.27
N ARG A 135 -0.17 25.60 -7.77
CA ARG A 135 -1.25 25.29 -8.72
C ARG A 135 -0.72 24.62 -10.00
N THR A 136 0.41 25.08 -10.52
CA THR A 136 1.01 24.50 -11.74
C THR A 136 1.39 23.03 -11.50
N LEU A 137 2.01 22.71 -10.36
CA LEU A 137 2.35 21.33 -10.00
C LEU A 137 1.11 20.48 -9.71
N LEU A 138 0.11 21.02 -9.00
CA LEU A 138 -1.18 20.37 -8.74
C LEU A 138 -1.87 19.95 -10.05
N VAL A 139 -2.02 20.89 -10.99
CA VAL A 139 -2.64 20.61 -12.30
C VAL A 139 -1.80 19.63 -13.12
N GLY A 140 -0.47 19.76 -13.05
CA GLY A 140 0.47 18.81 -13.67
C GLY A 140 0.28 17.39 -13.14
N ALA A 141 0.19 17.21 -11.82
CA ALA A 141 -0.04 15.93 -11.17
C ALA A 141 -1.39 15.31 -11.54
N LEU A 142 -2.47 16.10 -11.61
CA LEU A 142 -3.78 15.63 -12.08
C LEU A 142 -3.75 15.21 -13.57
N ARG A 143 -3.00 15.94 -14.40
CA ARG A 143 -2.79 15.56 -15.81
C ARG A 143 -2.00 14.26 -15.91
N GLU A 144 -0.95 14.09 -15.12
CA GLU A 144 -0.20 12.83 -15.03
C GLU A 144 -1.11 11.67 -14.60
N THR A 145 -1.97 11.87 -13.60
CA THR A 145 -2.98 10.88 -13.20
C THR A 145 -3.85 10.46 -14.38
N LEU A 146 -4.35 11.40 -15.18
CA LEU A 146 -5.17 11.11 -16.35
C LEU A 146 -4.41 10.32 -17.42
N VAL A 147 -3.18 10.73 -17.75
CA VAL A 147 -2.38 10.06 -18.78
C VAL A 147 -1.97 8.66 -18.30
N ALA A 148 -1.51 8.51 -17.06
CA ALA A 148 -1.19 7.23 -16.47
C ALA A 148 -2.40 6.29 -16.45
N ALA A 149 -3.58 6.77 -16.01
CA ALA A 149 -4.80 5.96 -16.00
C ALA A 149 -5.22 5.50 -17.41
N ARG A 150 -5.04 6.35 -18.44
CA ARG A 150 -5.30 5.99 -19.84
C ARG A 150 -4.27 4.99 -20.41
N ALA A 151 -3.04 5.03 -19.90
CA ALA A 151 -2.00 4.06 -20.19
C ALA A 151 -2.14 2.73 -19.40
N PHE A 152 -3.23 2.55 -18.64
CA PHE A 152 -3.47 1.41 -17.74
C PHE A 152 -2.50 1.32 -16.55
N GLU A 153 -1.87 2.44 -16.21
CA GLU A 153 -0.84 2.55 -15.17
C GLU A 153 -1.41 3.04 -13.85
N TYR A 154 -2.33 2.23 -13.29
CA TYR A 154 -3.18 2.66 -12.19
C TYR A 154 -2.43 2.93 -10.87
N THR A 155 -1.38 2.17 -10.54
CA THR A 155 -0.57 2.44 -9.34
C THR A 155 0.10 3.80 -9.43
N LEU A 156 0.71 4.12 -10.58
CA LEU A 156 1.31 5.44 -10.80
C LEU A 156 0.24 6.54 -10.81
N ALA A 157 -0.91 6.30 -11.45
CA ALA A 157 -2.02 7.25 -11.46
C ALA A 157 -2.52 7.58 -10.06
N ARG A 158 -2.65 6.58 -9.18
CA ARG A 158 -3.06 6.73 -7.77
C ARG A 158 -1.99 7.43 -6.94
N GLN A 159 -0.70 7.17 -7.18
CA GLN A 159 0.39 7.89 -6.54
C GLN A 159 0.35 9.38 -6.88
N ARG A 160 0.19 9.73 -8.16
CA ARG A 160 0.05 11.12 -8.62
C ARG A 160 -1.23 11.78 -8.12
N LEU A 161 -2.31 11.01 -8.01
CA LEU A 161 -3.56 11.49 -7.45
C LEU A 161 -3.42 11.83 -5.97
N GLY A 162 -2.77 10.96 -5.19
CA GLY A 162 -2.47 11.22 -3.79
C GLY A 162 -1.64 12.49 -3.61
N ALA A 163 -0.57 12.64 -4.39
CA ALA A 163 0.25 13.86 -4.37
C ALA A 163 -0.53 15.13 -4.76
N ALA A 164 -1.42 15.05 -5.75
CA ALA A 164 -2.29 16.16 -6.13
C ALA A 164 -3.28 16.51 -5.01
N LEU A 165 -3.93 15.51 -4.40
CA LEU A 165 -4.88 15.72 -3.31
C LEU A 165 -4.22 16.30 -2.07
N HIS A 166 -2.98 15.90 -1.79
CA HIS A 166 -2.19 16.47 -0.71
C HIS A 166 -2.02 17.98 -0.91
N ALA A 167 -1.42 18.39 -2.04
CA ALA A 167 -1.23 19.82 -2.35
C ALA A 167 -2.57 20.59 -2.37
N LEU A 168 -3.65 19.98 -2.88
CA LEU A 168 -4.98 20.59 -2.88
C LEU A 168 -5.53 20.82 -1.46
N GLN A 169 -5.27 19.90 -0.53
CA GLN A 169 -5.70 20.00 0.87
C GLN A 169 -4.85 21.02 1.63
N ASP A 170 -3.54 21.00 1.43
CA ASP A 170 -2.58 21.98 1.96
C ASP A 170 -2.94 23.41 1.59
N PHE A 171 -3.42 23.65 0.35
CA PHE A 171 -3.89 24.98 -0.02
C PHE A 171 -4.91 25.54 0.98
N TYR A 172 -5.86 24.72 1.47
CA TYR A 172 -6.89 25.20 2.38
C TYR A 172 -6.43 25.27 3.84
N SER A 173 -5.42 24.49 4.24
CA SER A 173 -4.86 24.55 5.59
C SER A 173 -3.74 25.60 5.72
N HIS A 174 -2.97 25.87 4.66
CA HIS A 174 -1.78 26.74 4.70
C HIS A 174 -2.01 28.13 4.09
N SER A 175 -3.09 28.35 3.31
CA SER A 175 -3.48 29.68 2.82
C SER A 175 -4.49 30.38 3.74
N ASN A 176 -4.77 31.65 3.47
CA ASN A 176 -5.82 32.40 4.15
C ASN A 176 -7.23 32.25 3.55
N TRP A 177 -7.47 31.25 2.69
CA TRP A 177 -8.75 31.13 1.95
C TRP A 177 -9.97 31.13 2.87
N VAL A 178 -9.94 30.37 3.96
CA VAL A 178 -11.07 30.31 4.91
C VAL A 178 -11.18 31.58 5.77
N GLU A 179 -10.07 32.26 6.03
CA GLU A 179 -10.02 33.56 6.72
C GLU A 179 -10.65 34.68 5.89
N LEU A 180 -10.60 34.58 4.55
CA LEU A 180 -11.33 35.49 3.64
C LEU A 180 -12.85 35.30 3.71
N GLY A 181 -13.34 34.34 4.52
CA GLY A 181 -14.76 34.03 4.67
C GLY A 181 -15.29 33.06 3.62
N GLU A 182 -14.42 32.48 2.80
CA GLU A 182 -14.80 31.58 1.72
C GLU A 182 -15.19 30.20 2.26
N ARG A 183 -16.34 29.70 1.80
CA ARG A 183 -16.90 28.39 2.20
C ARG A 183 -17.01 27.41 1.04
N GLN A 184 -16.47 27.76 -0.12
CA GLN A 184 -16.52 26.95 -1.33
C GLN A 184 -15.10 26.74 -1.86
N PRO A 185 -14.85 25.66 -2.62
CA PRO A 185 -13.57 25.46 -3.29
C PRO A 185 -13.20 26.66 -4.17
N HIS A 186 -11.93 27.02 -4.15
CA HIS A 186 -11.38 28.08 -4.99
C HIS A 186 -11.63 27.75 -6.47
N PRO A 187 -12.38 28.57 -7.23
CA PRO A 187 -12.93 28.19 -8.53
C PRO A 187 -11.89 28.02 -9.66
N HIS A 188 -10.65 28.46 -9.42
CA HIS A 188 -9.54 28.44 -10.38
C HIS A 188 -8.36 27.58 -9.93
N LEU A 189 -8.47 26.87 -8.81
CA LEU A 189 -7.38 26.03 -8.31
C LEU A 189 -7.24 24.74 -9.14
N LEU A 190 -8.37 24.22 -9.64
CA LEU A 190 -8.43 23.11 -10.59
C LEU A 190 -8.52 23.60 -12.05
N TRP A 191 -8.15 22.73 -13.00
CA TRP A 191 -8.29 22.95 -14.45
C TRP A 191 -9.78 23.15 -14.86
N PRO A 192 -10.15 24.02 -15.85
CA PRO A 192 -9.34 24.69 -16.89
C PRO A 192 -8.89 26.13 -16.67
N ARG A 193 -9.31 26.77 -15.59
CA ARG A 193 -9.37 28.23 -15.60
C ARG A 193 -8.00 28.87 -15.35
N PRO A 194 -7.66 30.00 -15.99
CA PRO A 194 -6.27 30.28 -16.35
C PRO A 194 -5.37 30.61 -15.17
N GLU A 195 -5.83 31.46 -14.24
CA GLU A 195 -4.96 32.13 -13.27
C GLU A 195 -5.63 32.33 -11.91
N LEU A 196 -4.79 32.34 -10.86
CA LEU A 196 -5.16 32.83 -9.53
C LEU A 196 -5.10 34.36 -9.53
N TRP A 197 -5.92 35.03 -8.71
CA TRP A 197 -5.98 36.49 -8.64
C TRP A 197 -5.81 37.00 -7.20
N SER A 198 -5.66 38.32 -7.08
CA SER A 198 -5.58 39.02 -5.79
C SER A 198 -4.53 38.43 -4.87
N LEU A 199 -3.35 38.11 -5.41
CA LEU A 199 -2.25 37.51 -4.66
C LEU A 199 -1.44 38.57 -3.94
N ALA A 200 -1.11 38.32 -2.67
CA ALA A 200 -0.21 39.17 -1.91
C ALA A 200 1.18 39.20 -2.58
N GLN A 201 1.76 40.39 -2.68
CA GLN A 201 3.13 40.61 -3.15
C GLN A 201 4.10 40.64 -1.97
N GLU A 202 5.39 40.46 -2.20
CA GLU A 202 6.43 40.40 -1.15
C GLU A 202 6.36 41.58 -0.16
N GLY A 203 6.01 42.78 -0.63
CA GLY A 203 5.90 43.99 0.20
C GLY A 203 4.57 44.16 0.95
N ASP A 204 3.55 43.34 0.66
CA ASP A 204 2.24 43.44 1.31
C ASP A 204 2.29 42.76 2.69
N PRO A 205 2.06 43.50 3.80
CA PRO A 205 2.02 42.88 5.11
C PRO A 205 0.80 41.98 5.23
N THR A 206 1.03 40.70 5.54
CA THR A 206 -0.01 39.68 5.68
C THR A 206 -0.17 39.17 7.10
N CYS A 207 0.78 39.45 7.99
CA CYS A 207 0.73 39.06 9.40
C CYS A 207 1.10 40.19 10.36
N SER A 208 0.49 40.11 11.53
CA SER A 208 0.85 40.79 12.78
C SER A 208 1.54 39.80 13.72
N ASP A 209 2.37 40.32 14.61
CA ASP A 209 3.15 39.49 15.54
C ASP A 209 2.22 38.83 16.60
N CYS A 210 2.40 37.53 16.82
CA CYS A 210 1.66 36.75 17.81
C CYS A 210 2.62 35.84 18.59
N GLU A 211 2.67 36.00 19.91
CA GLU A 211 3.53 35.20 20.80
C GLU A 211 2.84 33.94 21.36
N GLU A 212 1.51 33.88 21.24
CA GLU A 212 0.71 32.77 21.75
C GLU A 212 0.75 31.55 20.81
N LEU A 213 0.45 30.37 21.36
CA LEU A 213 0.26 29.16 20.55
C LEU A 213 -0.98 29.26 19.65
N SER A 214 -2.03 29.96 20.10
CA SER A 214 -3.23 30.23 19.32
C SER A 214 -3.18 31.68 18.85
N CYS A 215 -3.29 31.91 17.55
CA CYS A 215 -3.16 33.25 16.96
C CYS A 215 -4.43 33.69 16.22
N PRO A 216 -5.62 33.68 16.85
CA PRO A 216 -6.83 34.12 16.17
C PRO A 216 -6.74 35.61 15.84
N GLY A 217 -6.70 35.94 14.55
CA GLY A 217 -6.70 37.34 14.11
C GLY A 217 -5.31 38.01 14.10
N ASN A 218 -4.22 37.22 14.02
CA ASN A 218 -2.90 37.78 13.67
C ASN A 218 -2.82 38.21 12.19
N MET A 219 -3.87 37.96 11.41
CA MET A 219 -4.02 38.47 10.05
C MET A 219 -4.69 39.85 10.11
N PRO A 220 -4.07 40.93 9.58
CA PRO A 220 -4.77 42.19 9.36
C PRO A 220 -5.98 41.99 8.41
N ASP A 221 -6.80 43.03 8.18
CA ASP A 221 -7.89 43.00 7.18
C ASP A 221 -7.33 42.87 5.74
N VAL A 222 -6.76 41.70 5.44
CA VAL A 222 -6.09 41.34 4.20
C VAL A 222 -7.16 40.80 3.25
N THR A 223 -7.36 41.51 2.14
CA THR A 223 -8.24 41.08 1.03
C THR A 223 -7.52 40.25 -0.02
N LEU A 224 -6.20 40.10 0.12
CA LEU A 224 -5.32 39.36 -0.79
C LEU A 224 -5.13 37.91 -0.31
N LEU A 225 -5.01 36.98 -1.26
CA LEU A 225 -4.68 35.60 -1.02
C LEU A 225 -3.16 35.46 -0.73
N THR A 226 -2.83 34.81 0.38
CA THR A 226 -1.47 34.58 0.88
C THR A 226 -1.37 33.17 1.49
N SER A 227 -0.15 32.71 1.75
CA SER A 227 0.11 31.47 2.49
C SER A 227 1.32 31.59 3.42
N GLY A 228 1.41 30.69 4.39
CA GLY A 228 2.43 30.72 5.43
C GLY A 228 3.80 30.29 4.89
N TYR A 229 4.86 30.94 5.37
CA TYR A 229 6.24 30.53 5.08
C TYR A 229 6.65 29.39 6.04
N PHE A 230 7.23 28.32 5.53
CA PHE A 230 7.66 27.17 6.34
C PHE A 230 9.19 27.02 6.35
N GLY A 231 9.77 26.80 7.53
CA GLY A 231 11.18 26.53 7.71
C GLY A 231 12.09 27.76 7.49
N VAL A 232 13.18 27.57 6.75
CA VAL A 232 14.21 28.62 6.51
C VAL A 232 14.37 28.98 5.04
N HIS A 233 13.84 28.18 4.12
CA HIS A 233 14.01 28.36 2.68
C HIS A 233 12.68 28.11 1.96
N PRO A 234 12.13 29.11 1.23
CA PRO A 234 12.65 30.47 1.11
C PRO A 234 12.58 31.24 2.45
N PRO A 235 13.44 32.26 2.65
CA PRO A 235 13.41 33.06 3.87
C PRO A 235 12.10 33.85 3.96
N LYS A 236 11.55 33.97 5.17
CA LYS A 236 10.30 34.72 5.41
C LYS A 236 10.53 36.24 5.27
N PRO A 237 9.84 36.94 4.36
CA PRO A 237 9.93 38.39 4.24
C PRO A 237 9.30 39.11 5.43
N ARG A 238 9.68 40.38 5.63
CA ARG A 238 9.13 41.20 6.71
C ARG A 238 7.62 41.41 6.52
N GLY A 239 6.86 41.25 7.60
CA GLY A 239 5.40 41.40 7.58
C GLY A 239 4.64 40.18 7.05
N LYS A 240 5.33 39.10 6.66
CA LYS A 240 4.70 37.88 6.16
C LYS A 240 4.40 36.87 7.27
N CYS A 241 3.35 36.10 7.07
CA CYS A 241 2.98 35.04 8.00
C CYS A 241 3.90 33.84 7.89
N SER A 242 4.21 33.24 9.02
CA SER A 242 4.72 31.87 9.07
C SER A 242 3.60 30.87 8.79
N HIS A 243 3.97 29.65 8.42
CA HIS A 243 3.11 28.50 8.51
C HIS A 243 2.70 28.31 9.98
N GLY A 244 3.68 28.34 10.88
CA GLY A 244 3.50 28.27 12.33
C GLY A 244 3.50 26.84 12.87
N GLY A 245 3.37 26.75 14.20
CA GLY A 245 3.48 25.49 14.93
C GLY A 245 4.88 25.20 15.45
N HIS A 246 4.98 24.28 16.42
CA HIS A 246 6.22 23.99 17.13
C HIS A 246 7.40 23.57 16.21
N PHE A 247 7.10 22.95 15.06
CA PHE A 247 8.11 22.43 14.14
C PHE A 247 8.48 23.40 13.01
N ASP A 248 7.80 24.54 12.88
CA ASP A 248 8.13 25.54 11.88
C ASP A 248 9.19 26.51 12.43
N GLN A 249 10.41 26.44 11.90
CA GLN A 249 11.51 27.32 12.29
C GLN A 249 11.22 28.81 11.98
N SER A 250 10.38 29.09 10.99
CA SER A 250 10.03 30.45 10.61
C SER A 250 9.14 31.13 11.66
N SER A 251 8.40 30.35 12.47
CA SER A 251 7.41 30.83 13.45
C SER A 251 8.00 31.73 14.54
N SER A 252 9.30 31.58 14.80
CA SER A 252 10.06 32.38 15.76
C SER A 252 10.53 33.74 15.21
N GLN A 253 10.50 33.92 13.89
CA GLN A 253 10.92 35.16 13.24
C GLN A 253 9.77 36.19 13.27
N PRO A 254 10.00 37.50 13.44
CA PRO A 254 8.93 38.49 13.35
C PRO A 254 8.36 38.65 11.92
N PRO A 255 7.03 38.76 11.72
CA PRO A 255 5.97 38.53 12.70
C PRO A 255 5.88 37.05 13.13
N ARG A 256 5.87 36.80 14.44
CA ARG A 256 5.78 35.49 15.09
C ARG A 256 4.37 34.91 15.01
N GLY A 257 4.28 33.59 15.20
CA GLY A 257 3.02 32.84 15.12
C GLY A 257 2.91 32.11 13.80
N GLY A 258 1.75 32.18 13.15
CA GLY A 258 1.53 31.62 11.81
C GLY A 258 0.06 31.51 11.46
N ILE A 259 -0.26 30.82 10.37
CA ILE A 259 -1.63 30.74 9.83
C ILE A 259 -2.14 29.33 9.54
N ASN A 260 -1.35 28.28 9.80
CA ASN A 260 -1.78 26.92 9.45
C ASN A 260 -2.96 26.42 10.28
N LYS A 261 -3.70 25.50 9.67
CA LYS A 261 -4.95 24.92 10.17
C LYS A 261 -4.92 23.38 10.14
N ASP A 262 -3.74 22.79 10.22
CA ASP A 262 -3.52 21.35 10.00
C ASP A 262 -4.18 20.47 11.06
N SER A 263 -4.39 21.01 12.27
CA SER A 263 -4.93 20.28 13.40
C SER A 263 -5.84 21.14 14.27
N THR A 264 -6.60 20.49 15.15
CA THR A 264 -7.39 21.13 16.22
C THR A 264 -6.55 21.58 17.41
N SER A 265 -5.24 21.26 17.43
CA SER A 265 -4.36 21.62 18.54
C SER A 265 -3.63 22.95 18.31
N PRO A 266 -3.66 23.87 19.29
CA PRO A 266 -2.89 25.11 19.21
C PRO A 266 -1.37 24.89 19.20
N SER A 267 -0.85 23.72 19.62
CA SER A 267 0.60 23.47 19.60
C SER A 267 1.16 23.26 18.18
N PHE A 268 0.32 22.77 17.26
CA PHE A 268 0.71 22.53 15.86
C PHE A 268 0.14 23.60 14.93
N SER A 269 -1.03 24.14 15.26
CA SER A 269 -1.77 25.03 14.37
C SER A 269 -2.17 26.32 15.08
N PRO A 270 -1.54 27.46 14.75
CA PRO A 270 -1.94 28.75 15.31
C PRO A 270 -3.41 29.08 15.03
N HIS A 271 -3.94 28.65 13.88
CA HIS A 271 -5.34 28.83 13.48
C HIS A 271 -6.19 27.58 13.70
N HIS A 272 -5.86 26.75 14.69
CA HIS A 272 -6.55 25.48 14.96
C HIS A 272 -8.09 25.55 15.05
N LYS A 273 -8.67 26.70 15.44
CA LYS A 273 -10.14 26.90 15.50
C LYS A 273 -10.81 26.86 14.12
N LEU A 274 -10.05 27.13 13.05
CA LEU A 274 -10.51 27.09 11.66
C LEU A 274 -10.29 25.72 11.00
N HIS A 275 -9.67 24.76 11.70
CA HIS A 275 -9.37 23.43 11.15
C HIS A 275 -10.60 22.77 10.51
N LEU A 276 -11.73 22.70 11.21
CA LEU A 276 -12.94 22.06 10.67
C LEU A 276 -13.53 22.80 9.45
N GLN A 277 -13.35 24.12 9.37
CA GLN A 277 -13.79 24.90 8.20
C GLN A 277 -12.86 24.63 7.00
N ALA A 278 -11.54 24.57 7.23
CA ALA A 278 -10.58 24.17 6.21
C ALA A 278 -10.85 22.74 5.71
N VAL A 279 -11.13 21.80 6.63
CA VAL A 279 -11.52 20.42 6.31
C VAL A 279 -12.77 20.37 5.43
N GLU A 280 -13.82 21.13 5.75
CA GLU A 280 -15.05 21.16 4.94
C GLU A 280 -14.74 21.60 3.49
N VAL A 281 -14.01 22.70 3.31
CA VAL A 281 -13.68 23.19 1.97
C VAL A 281 -12.71 22.27 1.24
N ALA A 282 -11.72 21.71 1.93
CA ALA A 282 -10.75 20.76 1.38
C ALA A 282 -11.41 19.43 0.93
N LEU A 283 -12.41 18.95 1.68
CA LEU A 283 -13.21 17.78 1.30
C LEU A 283 -14.00 18.07 0.02
N LEU A 284 -14.66 19.23 -0.06
CA LEU A 284 -15.40 19.63 -1.26
C LEU A 284 -14.50 19.72 -2.48
N ALA A 285 -13.33 20.36 -2.34
CA ALA A 285 -12.36 20.46 -3.41
C ALA A 285 -11.81 19.08 -3.85
N SER A 286 -11.58 18.18 -2.89
CA SER A 286 -11.17 16.80 -3.17
C SER A 286 -12.24 16.04 -3.95
N ILE A 287 -13.54 16.21 -3.58
CA ILE A 287 -14.68 15.65 -4.32
C ILE A 287 -14.73 16.22 -5.75
N GLU A 288 -14.48 17.52 -5.93
CA GLU A 288 -14.40 18.14 -7.26
C GLU A 288 -13.26 17.56 -8.09
N ALA A 289 -12.08 17.32 -7.51
CA ALA A 289 -10.95 16.70 -8.19
C ALA A 289 -11.25 15.26 -8.65
N PHE A 290 -11.82 14.41 -7.77
CA PHE A 290 -12.27 13.07 -8.16
C PHE A 290 -13.36 13.11 -9.23
N SER A 291 -14.31 14.04 -9.13
CA SER A 291 -15.40 14.22 -10.10
C SER A 291 -14.86 14.68 -11.46
N LEU A 292 -13.86 15.57 -11.48
CA LEU A 292 -13.15 15.98 -12.69
C LEU A 292 -12.50 14.77 -13.35
N LEU A 293 -11.75 13.95 -12.61
CA LEU A 293 -11.15 12.73 -13.14
C LEU A 293 -12.21 11.76 -13.69
N ARG A 294 -13.31 11.53 -12.96
CA ARG A 294 -14.43 10.72 -13.43
C ARG A 294 -14.99 11.23 -14.75
N SER A 295 -15.20 12.54 -14.89
CA SER A 295 -15.72 13.15 -16.13
C SER A 295 -14.77 12.95 -17.32
N ARG A 296 -13.45 12.95 -17.08
CA ARG A 296 -12.40 12.87 -18.12
C ARG A 296 -12.02 11.44 -18.51
N LEU A 297 -12.17 10.50 -17.58
CA LEU A 297 -11.92 9.06 -17.79
C LEU A 297 -13.19 8.31 -18.20
N GLY A 298 -14.36 8.88 -17.93
CA GLY A 298 -15.64 8.17 -17.96
C GLY A 298 -15.78 7.19 -16.79
N ASP A 299 -17.00 6.71 -16.56
CA ASP A 299 -17.32 5.82 -15.44
C ASP A 299 -16.43 4.56 -15.42
N ARG A 300 -16.23 3.91 -16.58
CA ARG A 300 -15.37 2.72 -16.69
C ARG A 300 -13.90 3.01 -16.37
N GLY A 301 -13.38 4.14 -16.84
CA GLY A 301 -12.00 4.53 -16.57
C GLY A 301 -11.78 4.87 -15.09
N PHE A 302 -12.74 5.57 -14.47
CA PHE A 302 -12.74 5.88 -13.05
C PHE A 302 -12.83 4.62 -12.17
N SER A 303 -13.73 3.69 -12.50
CA SER A 303 -13.81 2.40 -11.81
C SER A 303 -12.49 1.64 -11.85
N ARG A 304 -11.73 1.71 -12.95
CA ARG A 304 -10.41 1.06 -13.04
C ARG A 304 -9.32 1.80 -12.26
N LEU A 305 -9.36 3.13 -12.24
CA LEU A 305 -8.43 3.94 -11.42
C LEU A 305 -8.52 3.57 -9.93
N LEU A 306 -9.74 3.42 -9.40
CA LEU A 306 -9.98 3.02 -8.01
C LEU A 306 -10.17 1.51 -7.82
N ASP A 307 -9.96 0.70 -8.85
CA ASP A 307 -10.15 -0.76 -8.81
C ASP A 307 -11.49 -1.22 -8.21
N ILE A 308 -12.57 -0.53 -8.61
CA ILE A 308 -13.96 -0.77 -8.20
C ILE A 308 -14.52 -1.99 -8.94
N THR A 309 -13.99 -3.18 -8.61
CA THR A 309 -14.43 -4.45 -9.19
C THR A 309 -14.15 -5.62 -8.25
N PRO A 310 -15.05 -6.62 -8.17
CA PRO A 310 -14.76 -7.87 -7.46
C PRO A 310 -13.95 -8.86 -8.33
N ALA A 311 -13.79 -8.59 -9.63
CA ALA A 311 -13.10 -9.47 -10.57
C ALA A 311 -11.57 -9.34 -10.49
N SER A 312 -10.85 -10.44 -10.65
CA SER A 312 -9.40 -10.45 -10.87
C SER A 312 -9.05 -10.24 -12.36
N THR A 313 -7.86 -9.71 -12.63
CA THR A 313 -7.29 -9.65 -13.99
C THR A 313 -7.00 -11.06 -14.48
N LEU A 314 -7.19 -11.31 -15.78
CA LEU A 314 -6.77 -12.57 -16.40
C LEU A 314 -5.41 -12.36 -17.10
N SER A 315 -4.33 -12.90 -16.52
CA SER A 315 -2.96 -12.74 -17.01
C SER A 315 -2.32 -14.09 -17.34
N PHE A 316 -1.86 -14.25 -18.57
CA PHE A 316 -1.20 -15.47 -19.06
C PHE A 316 0.21 -15.20 -19.55
N VAL A 317 1.14 -16.07 -19.15
CA VAL A 317 2.51 -16.14 -19.67
C VAL A 317 2.65 -17.50 -20.32
N LEU A 318 2.74 -17.53 -21.65
CA LEU A 318 2.62 -18.76 -22.43
C LEU A 318 3.91 -19.04 -23.17
N ASP A 319 4.49 -20.20 -22.92
CA ASP A 319 5.52 -20.77 -23.77
C ASP A 319 4.91 -21.11 -25.13
N THR A 320 5.60 -20.72 -26.20
CA THR A 320 5.14 -20.81 -27.59
C THR A 320 5.98 -21.75 -28.44
N THR A 321 6.88 -22.52 -27.83
CA THR A 321 7.72 -23.53 -28.48
C THR A 321 6.89 -24.63 -29.16
N GLY A 322 7.49 -25.35 -30.10
CA GLY A 322 6.82 -26.39 -30.89
C GLY A 322 6.25 -27.56 -30.08
N SER A 323 6.72 -27.80 -28.85
CA SER A 323 6.22 -28.85 -27.96
C SER A 323 4.93 -28.45 -27.22
N MET A 324 4.67 -27.14 -27.05
CA MET A 324 3.57 -26.58 -26.25
C MET A 324 2.16 -26.71 -26.86
N GLY A 325 1.97 -27.57 -27.86
CA GLY A 325 0.72 -27.65 -28.63
C GLY A 325 -0.52 -27.96 -27.77
N GLU A 326 -0.42 -28.90 -26.84
CA GLU A 326 -1.54 -29.29 -25.96
C GLU A 326 -1.78 -28.28 -24.84
N GLU A 327 -0.71 -27.71 -24.30
CA GLU A 327 -0.71 -26.71 -23.24
C GLU A 327 -1.33 -25.40 -23.72
N ILE A 328 -0.96 -24.93 -24.92
CA ILE A 328 -1.56 -23.75 -25.55
C ILE A 328 -3.05 -23.99 -25.77
N ASN A 329 -3.44 -25.17 -26.26
CA ASN A 329 -4.84 -25.51 -26.44
C ASN A 329 -5.61 -25.54 -25.11
N ALA A 330 -4.99 -26.07 -24.04
CA ALA A 330 -5.59 -26.06 -22.70
C ALA A 330 -5.72 -24.64 -22.14
N ALA A 331 -4.71 -23.79 -22.31
CA ALA A 331 -4.77 -22.38 -21.94
C ALA A 331 -5.89 -21.65 -22.70
N LYS A 332 -6.02 -21.87 -24.01
CA LYS A 332 -7.12 -21.34 -24.85
C LYS A 332 -8.50 -21.73 -24.33
N ILE A 333 -8.72 -23.04 -24.11
CA ILE A 333 -9.99 -23.57 -23.61
C ILE A 333 -10.31 -22.98 -22.24
N GLN A 334 -9.32 -22.94 -21.35
CA GLN A 334 -9.53 -22.49 -19.98
C GLN A 334 -9.80 -20.99 -19.90
N ALA A 335 -9.04 -20.18 -20.63
CA ALA A 335 -9.26 -18.75 -20.71
C ALA A 335 -10.68 -18.45 -21.24
N ARG A 336 -11.11 -19.17 -22.28
CA ARG A 336 -12.46 -19.07 -22.85
C ARG A 336 -13.53 -19.45 -21.82
N ARG A 337 -13.37 -20.59 -21.13
CA ARG A 337 -14.30 -21.04 -20.09
C ARG A 337 -14.44 -20.01 -18.97
N ILE A 338 -13.33 -19.46 -18.47
CA ILE A 338 -13.34 -18.42 -17.41
C ILE A 338 -14.14 -17.20 -17.87
N ALA A 339 -13.93 -16.76 -19.11
CA ALA A 339 -14.58 -15.58 -19.64
C ALA A 339 -16.07 -15.80 -19.91
N GLU A 340 -16.44 -16.87 -20.60
CA GLU A 340 -17.85 -17.22 -20.88
C GLU A 340 -18.65 -17.41 -19.58
N GLN A 341 -18.07 -18.06 -18.56
CA GLN A 341 -18.72 -18.22 -17.25
C GLN A 341 -18.97 -16.90 -16.52
N ARG A 342 -18.16 -15.87 -16.79
CA ARG A 342 -18.18 -14.59 -16.06
C ARG A 342 -18.77 -13.46 -16.88
N GLN A 343 -19.00 -13.66 -18.18
CA GLN A 343 -19.51 -12.64 -19.09
C GLN A 343 -20.83 -12.05 -18.59
N GLY A 344 -20.90 -10.72 -18.53
CA GLY A 344 -22.07 -10.00 -18.05
C GLY A 344 -22.31 -10.10 -16.53
N SER A 345 -21.43 -10.77 -15.79
CA SER A 345 -21.47 -10.83 -14.33
C SER A 345 -20.51 -9.79 -13.71
N PRO A 346 -20.68 -9.43 -12.42
CA PRO A 346 -19.70 -8.62 -11.70
C PRO A 346 -18.27 -9.20 -11.69
N MET A 347 -18.14 -10.51 -11.91
CA MET A 347 -16.86 -11.22 -11.92
C MET A 347 -16.16 -11.20 -13.28
N GLU A 348 -16.74 -10.56 -14.31
CA GLU A 348 -16.10 -10.43 -15.62
C GLU A 348 -14.74 -9.71 -15.50
N PRO A 349 -13.64 -10.30 -16.01
CA PRO A 349 -12.33 -9.64 -15.94
C PRO A 349 -12.35 -8.28 -16.66
N GLY A 350 -12.04 -7.21 -15.93
CA GLY A 350 -11.98 -5.86 -16.49
C GLY A 350 -10.71 -5.55 -17.29
N PHE A 351 -9.74 -6.47 -17.27
CA PHE A 351 -8.42 -6.32 -17.88
C PHE A 351 -7.80 -7.69 -18.17
N TYR A 352 -7.10 -7.79 -19.30
CA TYR A 352 -6.48 -9.00 -19.81
C TYR A 352 -5.02 -8.74 -20.21
N VAL A 353 -4.14 -9.67 -19.87
CA VAL A 353 -2.70 -9.60 -20.17
C VAL A 353 -2.25 -10.94 -20.76
N LEU A 354 -1.44 -10.88 -21.82
CA LEU A 354 -0.87 -12.04 -22.49
C LEU A 354 0.59 -11.75 -22.85
N VAL A 355 1.50 -12.61 -22.41
CA VAL A 355 2.92 -12.55 -22.75
C VAL A 355 3.36 -13.90 -23.33
N PRO A 356 3.54 -14.01 -24.65
CA PRO A 356 4.14 -15.21 -25.24
C PRO A 356 5.66 -15.21 -24.99
N PHE A 357 6.29 -16.38 -24.93
CA PHE A 357 7.74 -16.50 -24.89
C PHE A 357 8.24 -17.78 -25.55
N HIS A 358 9.51 -17.77 -25.94
CA HIS A 358 10.32 -18.90 -26.43
C HIS A 358 11.81 -18.49 -26.37
N ASP A 359 12.73 -19.36 -26.75
CA ASP A 359 14.15 -19.03 -26.90
C ASP A 359 14.45 -18.69 -28.36
N PRO A 360 15.14 -17.56 -28.66
CA PRO A 360 15.74 -16.57 -27.75
C PRO A 360 14.84 -15.37 -27.40
N GLY A 361 13.55 -15.38 -27.74
CA GLY A 361 12.67 -14.21 -27.70
C GLY A 361 11.47 -14.32 -26.73
N PHE A 362 11.22 -13.27 -25.96
CA PHE A 362 10.02 -13.15 -25.13
C PHE A 362 9.22 -11.89 -25.46
N GLY A 363 7.91 -11.95 -25.25
CA GLY A 363 6.97 -10.89 -25.60
C GLY A 363 6.73 -10.76 -27.11
N PRO A 364 6.22 -9.60 -27.58
CA PRO A 364 5.82 -8.45 -26.79
C PRO A 364 4.59 -8.74 -25.91
N VAL A 365 4.41 -7.96 -24.84
CA VAL A 365 3.18 -8.00 -24.03
C VAL A 365 1.99 -7.51 -24.83
N PHE A 366 0.86 -8.16 -24.67
CA PHE A 366 -0.44 -7.72 -25.16
C PHE A 366 -1.36 -7.44 -23.98
N THR A 367 -1.93 -6.23 -23.93
CA THR A 367 -2.90 -5.83 -22.91
C THR A 367 -4.17 -5.30 -23.55
N THR A 368 -5.32 -5.60 -22.95
CA THR A 368 -6.62 -5.11 -23.43
C THR A 368 -7.65 -5.15 -22.31
N SER A 369 -8.69 -4.31 -22.41
CA SER A 369 -9.91 -4.44 -21.60
C SER A 369 -11.10 -5.00 -22.39
N ASP A 370 -10.86 -5.34 -23.65
CA ASP A 370 -11.85 -5.90 -24.57
C ASP A 370 -11.63 -7.43 -24.66
N PRO A 371 -12.59 -8.25 -24.19
CA PRO A 371 -12.49 -9.70 -24.22
C PRO A 371 -12.36 -10.23 -25.65
N ASP A 372 -13.03 -9.63 -26.64
CA ASP A 372 -13.02 -10.13 -28.03
C ASP A 372 -11.64 -9.93 -28.66
N ARG A 373 -11.00 -8.79 -28.40
CA ARG A 373 -9.60 -8.55 -28.80
C ARG A 373 -8.64 -9.52 -28.13
N PHE A 374 -8.87 -9.84 -26.85
CA PHE A 374 -8.07 -10.83 -26.15
C PHE A 374 -8.21 -12.21 -26.81
N TRP A 375 -9.43 -12.62 -27.17
CA TRP A 375 -9.65 -13.90 -27.86
C TRP A 375 -9.02 -13.95 -29.23
N GLN A 376 -9.15 -12.89 -30.01
CA GLN A 376 -8.49 -12.80 -31.30
C GLN A 376 -6.98 -13.03 -31.13
N ARG A 377 -6.35 -12.31 -30.20
CA ARG A 377 -4.91 -12.41 -29.98
C ARG A 377 -4.48 -13.78 -29.45
N LEU A 378 -5.25 -14.36 -28.53
CA LEU A 378 -4.96 -15.67 -27.97
C LEU A 378 -5.07 -16.77 -29.04
N ASN A 379 -6.06 -16.69 -29.93
CA ASN A 379 -6.25 -17.67 -31.01
C ASN A 379 -5.14 -17.62 -32.07
N GLU A 380 -4.52 -16.46 -32.28
CA GLU A 380 -3.35 -16.28 -33.15
C GLU A 380 -2.08 -16.99 -32.63
N ILE A 381 -2.00 -17.31 -31.33
CA ILE A 381 -0.85 -18.04 -30.79
C ILE A 381 -0.81 -19.46 -31.35
N GLN A 382 0.33 -19.82 -31.91
CA GLN A 382 0.63 -21.16 -32.42
C GLN A 382 1.91 -21.66 -31.77
N ALA A 383 1.98 -22.97 -31.52
CA ALA A 383 3.20 -23.66 -31.10
C ALA A 383 4.16 -23.70 -32.30
N LEU A 384 5.16 -22.83 -32.32
CA LEU A 384 6.09 -22.68 -33.43
C LEU A 384 7.49 -22.35 -32.91
N GLY A 385 8.51 -22.91 -33.57
CA GLY A 385 9.90 -22.65 -33.22
C GLY A 385 10.33 -23.35 -31.92
N GLY A 386 11.28 -22.74 -31.22
CA GLY A 386 11.96 -23.30 -30.06
C GLY A 386 13.41 -23.69 -30.37
N GLY A 387 14.29 -23.47 -29.38
CA GLY A 387 15.70 -23.82 -29.43
C GLY A 387 15.97 -25.11 -28.64
N ASP A 388 16.89 -25.02 -27.69
CA ASP A 388 17.11 -25.97 -26.63
C ASP A 388 16.31 -25.60 -25.38
N GLU A 389 15.93 -26.59 -24.55
CA GLU A 389 15.64 -26.28 -23.14
C GLU A 389 16.98 -25.87 -22.50
N PRO A 390 17.06 -24.78 -21.72
CA PRO A 390 15.98 -24.03 -21.06
C PRO A 390 15.40 -22.82 -21.85
N GLU A 391 14.29 -22.21 -21.38
CA GLU A 391 13.52 -21.14 -22.08
C GLU A 391 13.53 -19.77 -21.35
N MET A 392 13.23 -18.66 -22.03
CA MET A 392 13.26 -17.28 -21.47
C MET A 392 12.02 -16.90 -20.60
N SER A 393 11.61 -17.78 -19.70
CA SER A 393 10.33 -17.67 -19.00
C SER A 393 10.31 -16.60 -17.89
N LEU A 394 11.42 -16.34 -17.18
CA LEU A 394 11.42 -15.35 -16.10
C LEU A 394 11.39 -13.90 -16.62
N SER A 395 12.00 -13.64 -17.78
CA SER A 395 11.93 -12.35 -18.47
C SER A 395 10.50 -12.07 -18.95
N ALA A 396 9.82 -13.09 -19.46
CA ALA A 396 8.40 -13.01 -19.83
C ALA A 396 7.52 -12.75 -18.60
N LEU A 397 7.79 -13.42 -17.48
CA LEU A 397 7.07 -13.22 -16.22
C LEU A 397 7.34 -11.84 -15.61
N GLU A 398 8.58 -11.33 -15.65
CA GLU A 398 8.91 -9.96 -15.25
C GLU A 398 8.10 -8.96 -16.07
N LEU A 399 8.06 -9.11 -17.40
CA LEU A 399 7.25 -8.28 -18.28
C LEU A 399 5.75 -8.36 -17.90
N ALA A 400 5.22 -9.56 -17.66
CA ALA A 400 3.82 -9.74 -17.24
C ALA A 400 3.52 -9.04 -15.91
N LEU A 401 4.41 -9.11 -14.92
CA LEU A 401 4.27 -8.44 -13.62
C LEU A 401 4.28 -6.91 -13.75
N LEU A 402 5.07 -6.36 -14.68
CA LEU A 402 5.09 -4.93 -14.92
C LEU A 402 3.75 -4.41 -15.44
N HIS A 403 3.03 -5.21 -16.24
CA HIS A 403 1.77 -4.84 -16.90
C HIS A 403 0.51 -5.40 -16.24
N THR A 404 0.64 -6.31 -15.27
CA THR A 404 -0.50 -6.87 -14.52
C THR A 404 -0.83 -5.95 -13.33
N PRO A 405 -2.10 -5.54 -13.14
CA PRO A 405 -2.52 -4.78 -11.97
C PRO A 405 -2.22 -5.52 -10.66
N PRO A 406 -1.87 -4.80 -9.57
CA PRO A 406 -1.62 -5.42 -8.28
C PRO A 406 -2.77 -6.33 -7.80
N LEU A 407 -2.45 -7.28 -6.91
CA LEU A 407 -3.42 -8.21 -6.31
C LEU A 407 -4.14 -9.13 -7.33
N SER A 408 -3.54 -9.34 -8.51
CA SER A 408 -4.08 -10.21 -9.55
C SER A 408 -3.38 -11.58 -9.59
N ASP A 409 -3.97 -12.53 -10.31
CA ASP A 409 -3.38 -13.84 -10.59
C ASP A 409 -2.65 -13.82 -11.95
N ILE A 410 -1.50 -14.49 -12.02
CA ILE A 410 -0.74 -14.74 -13.25
C ILE A 410 -0.56 -16.24 -13.43
N PHE A 411 -0.90 -16.77 -14.60
CA PHE A 411 -0.76 -18.18 -14.94
C PHE A 411 0.35 -18.36 -15.97
N VAL A 412 1.36 -19.15 -15.61
CA VAL A 412 2.51 -19.48 -16.47
C VAL A 412 2.33 -20.90 -16.98
N PHE A 413 2.32 -21.08 -18.31
CA PHE A 413 2.26 -22.40 -18.96
C PHE A 413 3.57 -22.65 -19.70
N THR A 414 4.24 -23.75 -19.38
CA THR A 414 5.50 -24.15 -20.01
C THR A 414 5.77 -25.63 -19.79
N ASP A 415 6.59 -26.24 -20.63
CA ASP A 415 7.14 -27.58 -20.45
C ASP A 415 8.65 -27.53 -20.17
N ALA A 416 9.23 -26.35 -19.94
CA ALA A 416 10.67 -26.13 -19.86
C ALA A 416 11.10 -25.36 -18.60
N SER A 417 12.35 -25.59 -18.19
CA SER A 417 13.02 -24.82 -17.13
C SER A 417 13.49 -23.44 -17.61
N PRO A 418 13.70 -22.44 -16.70
CA PRO A 418 14.08 -21.09 -17.09
C PRO A 418 15.58 -20.93 -17.42
N LYS A 419 15.91 -20.40 -18.60
CA LYS A 419 17.28 -20.04 -19.02
C LYS A 419 17.80 -18.84 -18.25
N ASP A 420 16.89 -17.97 -17.83
CA ASP A 420 17.12 -16.71 -17.16
C ASP A 420 16.92 -16.79 -15.62
N ALA A 421 17.27 -17.94 -15.03
CA ALA A 421 17.18 -18.21 -13.59
C ALA A 421 17.90 -17.17 -12.70
N PHE A 422 18.86 -16.40 -13.25
CA PHE A 422 19.50 -15.28 -12.54
C PHE A 422 18.53 -14.13 -12.19
N LEU A 423 17.33 -14.08 -12.79
CA LEU A 423 16.28 -13.10 -12.50
C LEU A 423 15.39 -13.49 -11.30
N THR A 424 15.54 -14.70 -10.73
CA THR A 424 14.64 -15.25 -9.70
C THR A 424 14.38 -14.27 -8.55
N SER A 425 15.43 -13.73 -7.93
CA SER A 425 15.28 -12.82 -6.78
C SER A 425 14.57 -11.51 -7.14
N ARG A 426 14.82 -10.98 -8.35
CA ARG A 426 14.13 -9.79 -8.85
C ARG A 426 12.66 -10.07 -9.08
N VAL A 427 12.33 -11.19 -9.73
CA VAL A 427 10.94 -11.61 -10.00
C VAL A 427 10.19 -11.87 -8.69
N GLU A 428 10.82 -12.52 -7.70
CA GLU A 428 10.24 -12.67 -6.37
C GLU A 428 9.91 -11.31 -5.74
N SER A 429 10.86 -10.37 -5.76
CA SER A 429 10.66 -9.03 -5.19
C SER A 429 9.56 -8.25 -5.90
N LEU A 430 9.53 -8.30 -7.23
CA LEU A 430 8.50 -7.64 -8.04
C LEU A 430 7.12 -8.26 -7.77
N THR A 431 7.06 -9.58 -7.57
CA THR A 431 5.81 -10.27 -7.27
C THR A 431 5.25 -9.89 -5.89
N ARG A 432 6.13 -9.68 -4.90
CA ARG A 432 5.74 -9.16 -3.57
C ARG A 432 5.31 -7.69 -3.65
N GLU A 433 6.02 -6.85 -4.40
CA GLU A 433 5.67 -5.45 -4.61
C GLU A 433 4.28 -5.31 -5.24
N ARG A 434 4.02 -6.07 -6.32
CA ARG A 434 2.72 -6.08 -7.01
C ARG A 434 1.66 -6.90 -6.28
N ARG A 435 2.06 -7.71 -5.30
CA ARG A 435 1.17 -8.66 -4.60
C ARG A 435 0.40 -9.57 -5.56
N CYS A 436 1.01 -9.89 -6.69
CA CYS A 436 0.43 -10.80 -7.69
C CYS A 436 0.71 -12.25 -7.28
N ARG A 437 -0.23 -13.16 -7.51
CA ARG A 437 -0.04 -14.58 -7.25
C ARG A 437 0.36 -15.28 -8.55
N VAL A 438 1.46 -16.03 -8.55
CA VAL A 438 1.97 -16.69 -9.75
C VAL A 438 1.79 -18.21 -9.64
N THR A 439 0.97 -18.78 -10.53
CA THR A 439 0.78 -20.23 -10.62
C THR A 439 1.44 -20.76 -11.88
N PHE A 440 2.39 -21.69 -11.70
CA PHE A 440 3.06 -22.38 -12.79
C PHE A 440 2.33 -23.70 -13.09
N LEU A 441 2.03 -23.92 -14.36
CA LEU A 441 1.47 -25.14 -14.92
C LEU A 441 2.54 -25.75 -15.81
N VAL A 442 3.19 -26.79 -15.30
CA VAL A 442 4.35 -27.42 -15.94
C VAL A 442 4.01 -28.84 -16.37
N THR A 443 4.11 -29.15 -17.66
CA THR A 443 3.79 -30.49 -18.19
C THR A 443 4.97 -31.44 -18.27
N GLU A 444 6.18 -30.92 -18.06
CA GLU A 444 7.37 -31.76 -17.92
C GLU A 444 7.59 -32.21 -16.47
N ASP A 445 7.61 -33.53 -16.28
CA ASP A 445 7.79 -34.18 -14.98
C ASP A 445 9.29 -34.30 -14.63
N PRO A 446 9.77 -33.76 -13.50
CA PRO A 446 11.13 -33.96 -13.00
C PRO A 446 11.54 -35.43 -12.87
N ALA A 447 10.58 -36.35 -12.70
CA ALA A 447 10.82 -37.79 -12.54
C ALA A 447 11.02 -38.55 -13.86
N ARG A 448 10.81 -37.94 -15.04
CA ARG A 448 11.05 -38.56 -16.34
C ARG A 448 12.56 -38.65 -16.66
N VAL A 449 13.24 -39.61 -16.03
CA VAL A 449 14.60 -40.04 -16.40
C VAL A 449 14.59 -41.03 -17.58
N GLN A 450 13.43 -41.55 -18.00
CA GLN A 450 13.38 -42.64 -18.97
C GLN A 450 12.38 -42.38 -20.10
N GLY A 451 12.89 -42.19 -21.32
CA GLY A 451 12.09 -42.42 -22.54
C GLY A 451 12.55 -41.72 -23.81
N ARG A 452 13.16 -40.53 -23.72
CA ARG A 452 13.79 -39.86 -24.86
C ARG A 452 15.27 -39.68 -24.57
N VAL A 453 16.12 -40.12 -25.50
CA VAL A 453 17.55 -39.78 -25.49
C VAL A 453 17.64 -38.27 -25.70
N ARG A 454 17.54 -37.49 -24.62
CA ARG A 454 17.90 -36.08 -24.66
C ARG A 454 19.43 -36.01 -24.84
N ARG A 455 19.87 -35.11 -25.72
CA ARG A 455 21.31 -34.88 -25.95
C ARG A 455 22.00 -34.27 -24.72
N GLU A 456 21.23 -33.75 -23.77
CA GLU A 456 21.72 -33.04 -22.59
C GLU A 456 21.17 -33.62 -21.28
N VAL A 457 22.05 -33.73 -20.29
CA VAL A 457 21.71 -34.14 -18.92
C VAL A 457 21.27 -32.90 -18.16
N LEU A 458 19.97 -32.76 -17.96
CA LEU A 458 19.40 -31.63 -17.23
C LEU A 458 19.39 -31.86 -15.73
N SER A 459 19.63 -30.80 -14.96
CA SER A 459 19.61 -30.88 -13.49
C SER A 459 18.22 -31.25 -12.96
N PRO A 460 18.12 -32.13 -11.94
CA PRO A 460 16.87 -32.36 -11.21
C PRO A 460 16.33 -31.09 -10.54
N LEU A 461 17.19 -30.12 -10.24
CA LEU A 461 16.87 -28.87 -9.53
C LEU A 461 16.47 -27.72 -10.49
N ARG A 462 16.35 -27.99 -11.79
CA ARG A 462 16.10 -26.95 -12.80
C ARG A 462 14.80 -26.16 -12.63
N PHE A 463 13.84 -26.67 -11.85
CA PHE A 463 12.57 -26.01 -11.54
C PHE A 463 12.54 -25.30 -10.19
N GLU A 464 13.63 -25.33 -9.39
CA GLU A 464 13.73 -24.58 -8.13
C GLU A 464 13.37 -23.08 -8.28
N PRO A 465 13.74 -22.37 -9.37
CA PRO A 465 13.32 -20.99 -9.58
C PRO A 465 11.80 -20.79 -9.58
N TYR A 466 11.04 -21.70 -10.21
CA TYR A 466 9.58 -21.63 -10.24
C TYR A 466 8.99 -21.86 -8.84
N GLU A 467 9.58 -22.76 -8.07
CA GLU A 467 9.14 -23.04 -6.69
C GLU A 467 9.40 -21.87 -5.76
N ALA A 468 10.57 -21.22 -5.89
CA ALA A 468 10.92 -20.03 -5.13
C ALA A 468 9.96 -18.87 -5.42
N ILE A 469 9.66 -18.61 -6.70
CA ILE A 469 8.70 -17.57 -7.13
C ILE A 469 7.27 -17.92 -6.69
N ALA A 470 6.84 -19.17 -6.84
CA ALA A 470 5.54 -19.62 -6.39
C ALA A 470 5.38 -19.42 -4.87
N LEU A 471 6.40 -19.78 -4.07
CA LEU A 471 6.39 -19.56 -2.63
C LEU A 471 6.34 -18.06 -2.28
N ALA A 472 7.19 -17.24 -2.89
CA ALA A 472 7.26 -15.80 -2.67
C ALA A 472 5.95 -15.07 -3.04
N SER A 473 5.29 -15.56 -4.10
CA SER A 473 4.04 -14.99 -4.62
C SER A 473 2.79 -15.49 -3.93
N GLY A 474 2.91 -16.47 -3.02
CA GLY A 474 1.74 -17.17 -2.49
C GLY A 474 1.02 -18.00 -3.54
N GLY A 475 1.69 -18.36 -4.63
CA GLY A 475 1.21 -19.18 -5.73
C GLY A 475 1.54 -20.65 -5.55
N GLU A 476 1.63 -21.40 -6.64
CA GLU A 476 1.98 -22.83 -6.64
C GLU A 476 2.59 -23.27 -7.97
N VAL A 477 3.41 -24.32 -7.92
CA VAL A 477 3.88 -25.03 -9.10
C VAL A 477 3.11 -26.33 -9.19
N ILE A 478 2.43 -26.55 -10.31
CA ILE A 478 1.65 -27.74 -10.58
C ILE A 478 2.29 -28.49 -11.73
N PHE A 479 2.93 -29.61 -11.39
CA PHE A 479 3.41 -30.58 -12.36
C PHE A 479 2.27 -31.48 -12.80
N THR A 480 2.13 -31.69 -14.10
CA THR A 480 1.12 -32.58 -14.68
C THR A 480 1.66 -33.23 -15.95
N LYS A 481 0.88 -34.11 -16.58
CA LYS A 481 1.17 -34.68 -17.89
C LYS A 481 0.32 -33.99 -18.95
N ASP A 482 0.77 -33.99 -20.19
CA ASP A 482 0.08 -33.38 -21.35
C ASP A 482 -1.38 -33.85 -21.42
N GLN A 483 -1.64 -35.14 -21.16
CA GLN A 483 -2.99 -35.72 -21.18
C GLN A 483 -3.94 -35.17 -20.09
N HIS A 484 -3.41 -34.54 -19.03
CA HIS A 484 -4.18 -34.04 -17.88
C HIS A 484 -4.15 -32.52 -17.73
N ILE A 485 -3.40 -31.80 -18.57
CA ILE A 485 -3.25 -30.33 -18.45
C ILE A 485 -4.59 -29.61 -18.55
N ARG A 486 -5.54 -30.13 -19.35
CA ARG A 486 -6.89 -29.57 -19.48
C ARG A 486 -7.68 -29.63 -18.16
N ASP A 487 -7.63 -30.77 -17.48
CA ASP A 487 -8.33 -30.97 -16.20
C ASP A 487 -7.70 -30.11 -15.09
N VAL A 488 -6.37 -30.02 -15.08
CA VAL A 488 -5.63 -29.22 -14.10
C VAL A 488 -5.87 -27.72 -14.30
N ALA A 489 -5.79 -27.24 -15.55
CA ALA A 489 -6.07 -25.85 -15.87
C ALA A 489 -7.49 -25.43 -15.44
N ALA A 490 -8.47 -26.33 -15.59
CA ALA A 490 -9.84 -26.11 -15.13
C ALA A 490 -9.92 -25.79 -13.64
N ILE A 491 -9.26 -26.58 -12.80
CA ILE A 491 -9.23 -26.41 -11.34
C ILE A 491 -8.56 -25.09 -10.95
N VAL A 492 -7.49 -24.72 -11.64
CA VAL A 492 -6.75 -23.48 -11.36
C VAL A 492 -7.59 -22.24 -11.67
N GLY A 493 -8.34 -22.21 -12.77
CA GLY A 493 -9.21 -21.06 -13.07
C GLY A 493 -10.41 -20.90 -12.13
N GLU A 494 -10.89 -21.98 -11.52
CA GLU A 494 -11.91 -21.93 -10.47
C GLU A 494 -11.38 -21.34 -9.14
N SER A 495 -10.07 -21.12 -9.05
CA SER A 495 -9.34 -20.66 -7.86
C SER A 495 -9.04 -19.16 -7.84
N MET A 496 -9.54 -18.42 -8.84
CA MET A 496 -9.48 -16.94 -8.89
C MET A 496 -10.50 -16.24 -7.98
N ALA A 497 -11.23 -16.99 -7.14
CA ALA A 497 -12.09 -16.41 -6.12
C ALA A 497 -11.25 -15.82 -4.97
N GLY A 498 -11.84 -14.93 -4.17
CA GLY A 498 -11.24 -14.40 -2.93
C GLY A 498 -10.96 -15.51 -1.91
N LEU A 499 -9.87 -16.23 -2.14
CA LEU A 499 -9.41 -17.38 -1.35
C LEU A 499 -8.42 -16.91 -0.29
N VAL A 500 -8.61 -17.40 0.92
CA VAL A 500 -7.61 -17.33 2.00
C VAL A 500 -6.94 -18.69 2.16
N THR A 501 -5.65 -18.67 2.48
CA THR A 501 -4.91 -19.89 2.84
C THR A 501 -5.22 -20.22 4.30
N LEU A 502 -5.52 -21.49 4.58
CA LEU A 502 -5.75 -21.96 5.95
C LEU A 502 -4.46 -22.53 6.53
N PRO A 503 -4.12 -22.22 7.80
CA PRO A 503 -2.95 -22.80 8.46
C PRO A 503 -3.19 -24.28 8.78
N LEU A 504 -2.16 -25.10 8.58
CA LEU A 504 -2.11 -26.52 8.97
C LEU A 504 -1.42 -26.67 10.33
N GLU A 505 -1.87 -27.65 11.11
CA GLU A 505 -1.32 -28.05 12.41
C GLU A 505 -1.06 -29.59 12.41
N PRO A 506 0.20 -30.05 12.49
CA PRO A 506 1.45 -29.26 12.45
C PRO A 506 1.65 -28.57 11.08
N PRO A 507 2.46 -27.49 11.03
CA PRO A 507 2.61 -26.66 9.83
C PRO A 507 3.34 -27.36 8.68
N ALA A 508 4.08 -28.43 8.96
CA ALA A 508 4.66 -29.31 7.98
C ALA A 508 3.79 -30.55 7.84
N PHE A 509 3.50 -30.94 6.60
CA PHE A 509 2.84 -32.19 6.32
C PHE A 509 3.86 -33.33 6.32
N VAL A 510 3.55 -34.42 7.04
CA VAL A 510 4.35 -35.66 7.04
C VAL A 510 3.45 -36.81 6.57
N PRO A 511 3.83 -37.56 5.53
CA PRO A 511 3.08 -38.74 5.08
C PRO A 511 2.76 -39.70 6.21
N GLY A 512 1.52 -40.17 6.27
CA GLY A 512 1.03 -41.09 7.32
C GLY A 512 0.62 -40.42 8.63
N GLU A 513 1.03 -39.17 8.88
CA GLU A 513 0.61 -38.42 10.08
C GLU A 513 -0.74 -37.73 9.90
N THR A 514 -1.38 -37.41 11.03
CA THR A 514 -2.63 -36.64 11.05
C THR A 514 -2.30 -35.16 11.02
N CYS A 515 -2.78 -34.47 10.00
CA CYS A 515 -2.76 -33.02 9.93
C CYS A 515 -4.16 -32.46 10.18
N VAL A 516 -4.21 -31.34 10.88
CA VAL A 516 -5.43 -30.69 11.32
C VAL A 516 -5.47 -29.27 10.77
N PHE A 517 -6.65 -28.80 10.37
CA PHE A 517 -6.88 -27.39 10.05
C PHE A 517 -8.24 -26.94 10.55
N THR A 518 -8.35 -25.68 10.94
CA THR A 518 -9.58 -25.11 11.47
C THR A 518 -10.47 -24.61 10.33
N VAL A 519 -11.76 -24.97 10.37
CA VAL A 519 -12.77 -24.48 9.43
C VAL A 519 -13.87 -23.76 10.21
N ASP A 520 -13.87 -22.43 10.17
CA ASP A 520 -14.88 -21.60 10.83
C ASP A 520 -16.11 -21.34 9.93
N ARG A 521 -17.17 -20.77 10.52
CA ARG A 521 -18.46 -20.52 9.84
C ARG A 521 -18.40 -19.46 8.75
N LEU A 522 -17.36 -18.61 8.72
CA LEU A 522 -17.19 -17.57 7.70
C LEU A 522 -16.45 -18.09 6.47
N LEU A 523 -15.95 -19.33 6.51
CA LEU A 523 -15.36 -19.99 5.36
C LEU A 523 -16.45 -20.63 4.49
N ARG A 524 -16.33 -20.43 3.19
CA ARG A 524 -17.14 -21.02 2.14
C ARG A 524 -16.23 -21.87 1.27
N ARG A 525 -16.70 -23.04 0.81
CA ARG A 525 -16.00 -23.91 -0.16
C ARG A 525 -14.50 -24.12 0.16
N VAL A 526 -14.23 -25.01 1.10
CA VAL A 526 -12.85 -25.45 1.40
C VAL A 526 -12.33 -26.28 0.24
N THR A 527 -11.14 -25.95 -0.25
CA THR A 527 -10.44 -26.65 -1.33
C THR A 527 -9.12 -27.20 -0.79
N VAL A 528 -8.94 -28.51 -0.91
CA VAL A 528 -7.70 -29.21 -0.55
C VAL A 528 -7.04 -29.65 -1.85
N ARG A 529 -5.84 -29.14 -2.14
CA ARG A 529 -5.01 -29.58 -3.27
C ARG A 529 -3.85 -30.41 -2.76
N MET A 530 -3.64 -31.56 -3.38
CA MET A 530 -2.60 -32.50 -3.03
C MET A 530 -1.83 -32.85 -4.31
N HIS A 531 -0.52 -32.77 -4.27
CA HIS A 531 0.37 -33.08 -5.39
C HIS A 531 1.42 -34.11 -4.97
N GLY A 532 1.69 -35.10 -5.82
CA GLY A 532 2.65 -36.18 -5.58
C GLY A 532 2.03 -37.56 -5.78
N ASP A 533 2.80 -38.61 -5.52
CA ASP A 533 2.39 -40.01 -5.66
C ASP A 533 1.54 -40.47 -4.47
N ILE A 534 0.27 -40.08 -4.48
CA ILE A 534 -0.68 -40.29 -3.39
C ILE A 534 -1.35 -41.67 -3.54
N SER A 535 -1.17 -42.55 -2.55
CA SER A 535 -1.77 -43.90 -2.53
C SER A 535 -3.16 -43.93 -1.90
N SER A 536 -3.39 -43.14 -0.85
CA SER A 536 -4.72 -42.97 -0.25
C SER A 536 -4.79 -41.70 0.58
N PHE A 537 -5.99 -41.16 0.76
CA PHE A 537 -6.25 -40.08 1.72
C PHE A 537 -7.60 -40.29 2.40
N TRP A 538 -7.74 -39.79 3.61
CA TRP A 538 -9.05 -39.65 4.26
C TRP A 538 -9.12 -38.30 4.96
N ILE A 539 -10.30 -37.71 4.92
CA ILE A 539 -10.63 -36.45 5.58
C ILE A 539 -11.81 -36.74 6.50
N ARG A 540 -11.70 -36.32 7.75
CA ARG A 540 -12.79 -36.29 8.71
C ARG A 540 -13.06 -34.85 9.06
N SER A 541 -14.33 -34.47 8.97
CA SER A 541 -14.81 -33.12 9.21
C SER A 541 -15.60 -33.01 10.51
N PRO A 542 -14.97 -33.06 11.70
CA PRO A 542 -15.59 -32.53 12.91
C PRO A 542 -16.01 -31.07 12.69
N ALA A 543 -17.11 -30.65 13.33
CA ALA A 543 -17.51 -29.25 13.30
C ALA A 543 -16.39 -28.36 13.86
N GLY A 544 -15.76 -27.54 13.02
CA GLY A 544 -14.74 -26.56 13.41
C GLY A 544 -13.28 -26.98 13.22
N SER A 545 -12.96 -28.29 13.27
CA SER A 545 -11.58 -28.78 13.20
C SER A 545 -11.52 -30.00 12.30
N TRP A 546 -10.91 -29.90 11.13
CA TRP A 546 -10.86 -30.96 10.14
C TRP A 546 -9.56 -31.75 10.29
N GLU A 547 -9.65 -33.07 10.30
CA GLU A 547 -8.53 -34.00 10.39
C GLU A 547 -8.31 -34.65 9.03
N MET A 548 -7.06 -34.82 8.63
CA MET A 548 -6.70 -35.48 7.39
C MET A 548 -5.46 -36.35 7.59
N ARG A 549 -5.43 -37.54 6.97
CA ARG A 549 -4.17 -38.26 6.73
C ARG A 549 -4.06 -38.57 5.26
N ILE A 550 -2.83 -38.50 4.77
CA ILE A 550 -2.48 -38.85 3.38
C ILE A 550 -1.34 -39.86 3.46
N ALA A 551 -1.51 -40.96 2.74
CA ALA A 551 -0.44 -41.89 2.43
C ALA A 551 0.07 -41.57 1.02
N ALA A 552 1.38 -41.34 0.90
CA ALA A 552 2.03 -41.01 -0.35
C ALA A 552 3.47 -41.53 -0.35
N GLU A 553 4.03 -41.75 -1.54
CA GLU A 553 5.45 -41.98 -1.73
C GLU A 553 6.17 -40.63 -1.87
N GLY A 554 7.34 -40.50 -1.23
CA GLY A 554 8.08 -39.23 -1.19
C GLY A 554 7.41 -38.15 -0.34
N SER A 555 7.60 -36.88 -0.74
CA SER A 555 7.13 -35.70 0.00
C SER A 555 6.02 -34.99 -0.79
N PRO A 556 4.73 -35.34 -0.57
CA PRO A 556 3.64 -34.71 -1.30
C PRO A 556 3.48 -33.24 -0.87
N ARG A 557 3.01 -32.41 -1.79
CA ARG A 557 2.67 -31.00 -1.51
C ARG A 557 1.19 -30.91 -1.18
N LEU A 558 0.91 -30.31 -0.03
CA LEU A 558 -0.46 -30.11 0.45
C LEU A 558 -0.76 -28.62 0.56
N ARG A 559 -1.92 -28.22 0.03
CA ARG A 559 -2.42 -26.87 0.15
C ARG A 559 -3.89 -26.86 0.53
N VAL A 560 -4.24 -26.09 1.56
CA VAL A 560 -5.62 -25.90 2.00
C VAL A 560 -6.00 -24.43 1.89
N GLN A 561 -7.06 -24.17 1.13
CA GLN A 561 -7.61 -22.84 0.90
C GLN A 561 -9.11 -22.85 1.10
N ALA A 562 -9.69 -21.69 1.39
CA ALA A 562 -11.13 -21.53 1.47
C ALA A 562 -11.55 -20.15 0.95
N GLN A 563 -12.74 -20.05 0.39
CA GLN A 563 -13.33 -18.76 0.07
C GLN A 563 -13.84 -18.11 1.34
N THR A 564 -13.71 -16.80 1.46
CA THR A 564 -14.30 -16.09 2.59
C THR A 564 -14.57 -14.65 2.21
N PRO A 565 -15.64 -14.04 2.75
CA PRO A 565 -15.81 -12.60 2.64
C PRO A 565 -14.77 -11.85 3.47
N LEU A 566 -14.15 -12.49 4.47
CA LEU A 566 -13.25 -11.84 5.43
C LEU A 566 -11.77 -12.06 5.09
N ASP A 567 -11.13 -11.02 4.59
CA ASP A 567 -9.71 -11.00 4.21
C ASP A 567 -9.00 -9.78 4.83
N PHE A 568 -7.68 -9.66 4.68
CA PHE A 568 -6.93 -8.52 5.22
C PHE A 568 -5.79 -8.08 4.30
N LEU A 569 -5.47 -6.79 4.40
CA LEU A 569 -4.32 -6.16 3.79
C LEU A 569 -3.26 -5.89 4.86
N VAL A 570 -2.00 -5.96 4.46
CA VAL A 570 -0.84 -5.74 5.32
C VAL A 570 -0.03 -4.58 4.77
N HIS A 571 0.40 -3.67 5.63
CA HIS A 571 1.32 -2.60 5.28
C HIS A 571 2.37 -2.43 6.37
N PHE A 572 3.54 -1.94 5.99
CA PHE A 572 4.65 -1.68 6.90
C PHE A 572 4.99 -0.19 6.88
N GLY A 573 5.54 0.30 7.99
CA GLY A 573 6.08 1.65 8.03
C GLY A 573 6.98 1.92 9.22
N VAL A 574 7.65 3.06 9.21
CA VAL A 574 8.50 3.55 10.28
C VAL A 574 7.80 4.73 10.95
N PRO A 575 7.66 4.75 12.29
CA PRO A 575 7.12 5.90 12.98
C PRO A 575 8.11 7.07 12.85
N VAL A 576 7.61 8.21 12.39
CA VAL A 576 8.35 9.47 12.35
C VAL A 576 7.72 10.37 13.41
N GLU A 577 8.42 10.53 14.52
CA GLU A 577 7.98 11.33 15.67
C GLU A 577 8.56 12.75 15.63
N ASP A 578 9.76 12.90 15.04
CA ASP A 578 10.48 14.16 14.92
C ASP A 578 10.33 14.74 13.50
N GLY A 579 9.36 15.64 13.30
CA GLY A 579 9.12 16.30 12.02
C GLY A 579 7.85 17.17 12.03
N PRO A 580 7.66 18.05 11.04
CA PRO A 580 6.50 18.94 10.98
C PRO A 580 5.16 18.21 10.96
N HIS A 581 5.13 17.04 10.33
CA HIS A 581 3.98 16.16 10.30
C HIS A 581 4.43 14.80 10.84
N PRO A 582 4.21 14.51 12.14
CA PRO A 582 4.55 13.20 12.68
C PRO A 582 3.57 12.14 12.16
N GLY A 583 4.05 10.95 11.85
CA GLY A 583 3.22 9.91 11.25
C GLY A 583 3.97 8.64 10.91
N LEU A 584 3.52 7.94 9.86
CA LEU A 584 4.08 6.65 9.47
C LEU A 584 4.68 6.71 8.07
N TYR A 585 6.01 6.69 8.00
CA TYR A 585 6.73 6.58 6.74
C TYR A 585 6.51 5.20 6.12
N PRO A 586 5.95 5.08 4.90
CA PRO A 586 5.62 3.78 4.33
C PRO A 586 6.88 2.97 3.97
N LEU A 587 6.85 1.68 4.28
CA LEU A 587 7.83 0.71 3.83
C LEU A 587 7.18 -0.33 2.90
N THR A 588 7.89 -0.72 1.85
CA THR A 588 7.47 -1.84 0.98
C THR A 588 7.56 -3.18 1.72
N GLN A 589 8.56 -3.32 2.59
CA GLN A 589 8.82 -4.50 3.42
C GLN A 589 9.63 -4.10 4.67
N PRO A 590 9.59 -4.89 5.76
CA PRO A 590 10.39 -4.60 6.95
C PRO A 590 11.90 -4.63 6.63
N VAL A 591 12.67 -3.78 7.31
CA VAL A 591 14.14 -3.68 7.14
C VAL A 591 14.84 -4.18 8.40
N ALA A 592 15.92 -4.93 8.22
CA ALA A 592 16.66 -5.53 9.32
C ALA A 592 17.25 -4.46 10.25
N GLY A 593 17.02 -4.61 11.55
CA GLY A 593 17.44 -3.65 12.58
C GLY A 593 16.60 -2.36 12.65
N LEU A 594 15.69 -2.11 11.70
CA LEU A 594 14.84 -0.93 11.69
C LEU A 594 13.54 -1.17 12.45
N ARG A 595 13.19 -0.29 13.40
CA ARG A 595 11.91 -0.34 14.12
C ARG A 595 10.77 -0.21 13.11
N THR A 596 9.98 -1.26 12.97
CA THR A 596 8.93 -1.36 11.95
C THR A 596 7.56 -1.55 12.60
N GLN A 597 6.58 -0.82 12.07
CA GLN A 597 5.17 -0.91 12.41
C GLN A 597 4.45 -1.74 11.37
N LEU A 598 3.59 -2.62 11.85
CA LEU A 598 2.66 -3.41 11.05
C LEU A 598 1.28 -2.78 11.14
N LEU A 599 0.69 -2.51 9.97
CA LEU A 599 -0.70 -2.11 9.81
C LEU A 599 -1.47 -3.26 9.15
N VAL A 600 -2.59 -3.65 9.76
CA VAL A 600 -3.51 -4.66 9.25
C VAL A 600 -4.85 -4.02 9.00
N GLU A 601 -5.31 -4.07 7.76
CA GLU A 601 -6.63 -3.56 7.38
C GLU A 601 -7.55 -4.74 7.05
N VAL A 602 -8.57 -4.94 7.89
CA VAL A 602 -9.51 -6.05 7.75
C VAL A 602 -10.67 -5.67 6.84
N THR A 603 -10.89 -6.49 5.81
CA THR A 603 -11.93 -6.34 4.79
C THR A 603 -13.03 -7.38 5.00
N GLY A 604 -14.28 -7.05 4.65
CA GLY A 604 -15.43 -7.93 4.75
C GLY A 604 -16.06 -8.04 6.13
N LEU A 605 -15.73 -7.14 7.06
CA LEU A 605 -16.27 -7.13 8.43
C LEU A 605 -17.80 -7.01 8.46
N ALA A 606 -18.36 -6.09 7.68
CA ALA A 606 -19.81 -5.88 7.61
C ALA A 606 -20.55 -7.08 7.02
N SER A 607 -20.01 -7.68 5.96
CA SER A 607 -20.55 -8.93 5.36
C SER A 607 -20.43 -10.14 6.29
N SER A 608 -19.58 -10.04 7.32
CA SER A 608 -19.29 -11.10 8.29
C SER A 608 -19.94 -10.83 9.66
N ARG A 609 -20.78 -9.79 9.76
CA ARG A 609 -21.54 -9.49 10.98
C ARG A 609 -22.62 -10.54 11.17
N ASP A 610 -22.55 -11.23 12.30
CA ASP A 610 -23.61 -12.10 12.76
C ASP A 610 -24.70 -11.24 13.44
N PRO A 611 -25.97 -11.31 13.01
CA PRO A 611 -27.06 -10.54 13.63
C PRO A 611 -27.26 -10.87 15.12
N GLU A 612 -26.97 -12.09 15.53
CA GLU A 612 -27.14 -12.57 16.92
C GLU A 612 -25.87 -12.39 17.75
N HIS A 613 -24.70 -12.55 17.13
CA HIS A 613 -23.43 -12.66 17.86
C HIS A 613 -22.43 -11.51 17.59
N GLY A 614 -22.73 -10.57 16.71
CA GLY A 614 -21.89 -9.39 16.47
C GLY A 614 -20.78 -9.61 15.43
N GLN A 615 -19.80 -8.70 15.41
CA GLN A 615 -18.72 -8.67 14.43
C GLN A 615 -17.51 -9.52 14.88
N PRO A 616 -16.75 -10.11 13.95
CA PRO A 616 -15.50 -10.78 14.28
C PRO A 616 -14.46 -9.78 14.80
N HIS A 617 -13.64 -10.23 15.74
CA HIS A 617 -12.59 -9.42 16.38
C HIS A 617 -11.23 -10.13 16.29
N PHE A 618 -10.20 -9.39 15.91
CA PHE A 618 -8.83 -9.89 15.83
C PHE A 618 -7.95 -9.30 16.92
N SER A 619 -7.19 -10.17 17.61
CA SER A 619 -6.48 -9.80 18.83
C SER A 619 -4.97 -9.76 18.68
N HIS A 620 -4.42 -10.50 17.71
CA HIS A 620 -2.98 -10.60 17.50
C HIS A 620 -2.66 -11.16 16.13
N VAL A 621 -1.39 -10.98 15.74
CA VAL A 621 -0.78 -11.67 14.61
C VAL A 621 0.24 -12.69 15.10
N VAL A 622 0.25 -13.85 14.47
CA VAL A 622 1.27 -14.88 14.65
C VAL A 622 2.26 -14.79 13.49
N LEU A 623 3.54 -14.74 13.82
CA LEU A 623 4.64 -14.71 12.86
C LEU A 623 5.22 -16.11 12.73
N ARG A 624 5.12 -16.71 11.55
CA ARG A 624 5.65 -18.07 11.26
C ARG A 624 6.76 -18.00 10.24
N GLY A 625 7.85 -18.73 10.43
CA GLY A 625 8.89 -18.78 9.40
C GLY A 625 8.36 -19.31 8.06
N ALA A 626 9.07 -18.99 6.98
CA ALA A 626 8.88 -19.60 5.67
C ALA A 626 10.12 -20.42 5.29
N PRO A 627 9.98 -21.59 4.63
CA PRO A 627 8.77 -22.17 4.05
C PRO A 627 7.80 -22.80 5.09
N SER A 628 6.59 -23.16 4.64
CA SER A 628 5.56 -23.81 5.48
C SER A 628 6.13 -25.00 6.25
N GLY A 629 6.04 -24.97 7.58
CA GLY A 629 6.65 -25.96 8.47
C GLY A 629 7.69 -25.38 9.42
N ALA A 630 8.26 -24.21 9.08
CA ALA A 630 9.19 -23.51 9.96
C ALA A 630 8.54 -23.09 11.29
N PRO A 631 9.34 -22.99 12.38
CA PRO A 631 8.81 -22.72 13.71
C PRO A 631 8.14 -21.34 13.77
N ARG A 632 7.24 -21.21 14.75
CA ARG A 632 6.66 -19.92 15.10
C ARG A 632 7.78 -18.99 15.59
N LEU A 633 7.94 -17.86 14.92
CA LEU A 633 8.92 -16.84 15.27
C LEU A 633 8.42 -15.99 16.44
N GLY A 634 7.12 -15.70 16.49
CA GLY A 634 6.56 -14.88 17.56
C GLY A 634 5.06 -14.66 17.49
N ARG A 635 4.57 -13.82 18.37
CA ARG A 635 3.21 -13.26 18.35
C ARG A 635 3.27 -11.81 18.77
N VAL A 636 2.48 -10.98 18.10
CA VAL A 636 2.40 -9.54 18.37
C VAL A 636 0.94 -9.17 18.61
N PRO A 637 0.60 -8.49 19.72
CA PRO A 637 -0.76 -8.01 19.95
C PRO A 637 -1.15 -6.97 18.88
N LEU A 638 -2.44 -6.94 18.52
CA LEU A 638 -3.00 -5.93 17.64
C LEU A 638 -3.81 -4.93 18.46
N GLU A 639 -3.65 -3.65 18.14
CA GLU A 639 -4.40 -2.54 18.73
C GLU A 639 -5.28 -1.88 17.66
N PRO A 640 -6.57 -1.62 17.92
CA PRO A 640 -7.42 -0.86 17.01
C PRO A 640 -6.92 0.56 16.80
N VAL A 641 -7.04 1.05 15.57
CA VAL A 641 -6.59 2.39 15.18
C VAL A 641 -7.69 3.11 14.43
N GLY A 642 -7.99 4.34 14.84
CA GLY A 642 -9.09 5.12 14.26
C GLY A 642 -10.47 4.53 14.58
N PRO A 643 -11.50 4.89 13.80
CA PRO A 643 -12.85 4.38 13.99
C PRO A 643 -12.90 2.84 13.81
N PRO A 644 -13.47 2.08 14.77
CA PRO A 644 -13.48 0.62 14.73
C PRO A 644 -14.15 0.05 13.48
N GLU A 645 -15.08 0.79 12.88
CA GLU A 645 -15.80 0.41 11.66
C GLU A 645 -14.89 0.28 10.43
N ARG A 646 -13.73 0.96 10.42
CA ARG A 646 -12.75 0.85 9.33
C ARG A 646 -11.93 -0.44 9.40
N GLY A 647 -11.95 -1.14 10.53
CA GLY A 647 -11.24 -2.42 10.69
C GLY A 647 -9.72 -2.30 10.61
N LEU A 648 -9.17 -1.15 10.98
CA LEU A 648 -7.75 -0.87 10.95
C LEU A 648 -7.10 -1.21 12.29
N LEU A 649 -6.05 -2.03 12.26
CA LEU A 649 -5.33 -2.54 13.43
C LEU A 649 -3.83 -2.30 13.24
N ALA A 650 -3.11 -2.02 14.33
CA ALA A 650 -1.66 -1.82 14.29
C ALA A 650 -0.92 -2.69 15.32
N ALA A 651 0.36 -2.90 15.05
CA ALA A 651 1.26 -3.67 15.90
C ALA A 651 2.72 -3.22 15.69
N THR A 652 3.51 -3.18 16.76
CA THR A 652 4.97 -2.97 16.68
C THR A 652 5.68 -4.29 16.44
N LEU A 653 6.44 -4.43 15.36
CA LEU A 653 7.22 -5.64 15.11
C LEU A 653 8.45 -5.70 16.03
N PRO A 654 8.68 -6.80 16.76
CA PRO A 654 9.84 -6.95 17.64
C PRO A 654 11.17 -6.84 16.85
N PRO A 655 12.14 -6.03 17.30
CA PRO A 655 13.44 -5.89 16.63
C PRO A 655 14.22 -7.20 16.51
N ILE A 656 14.06 -8.12 17.48
CA ILE A 656 14.68 -9.46 17.48
C ILE A 656 14.14 -10.34 16.33
N LEU A 657 12.93 -10.07 15.84
CA LEU A 657 12.39 -10.77 14.67
C LEU A 657 12.87 -10.17 13.34
N LEU A 658 13.43 -8.96 13.40
CA LEU A 658 14.01 -8.24 12.27
C LEU A 658 15.55 -8.30 12.31
N SER A 659 16.16 -9.05 13.22
CA SER A 659 17.63 -9.09 13.36
C SER A 659 18.29 -10.08 12.40
N THR A 660 17.56 -11.05 11.87
CA THR A 660 18.03 -11.97 10.83
C THR A 660 17.22 -11.80 9.55
N ALA A 661 17.91 -11.69 8.42
CA ALA A 661 17.27 -11.68 7.11
C ALA A 661 16.55 -13.03 6.89
N GLY A 662 15.25 -12.98 6.62
CA GLY A 662 14.41 -14.16 6.49
C GLY A 662 13.00 -13.82 6.01
N SER A 663 12.26 -14.85 5.63
CA SER A 663 10.86 -14.72 5.22
C SER A 663 9.92 -15.33 6.26
N PHE A 664 8.74 -14.73 6.43
CA PHE A 664 7.73 -15.18 7.39
C PHE A 664 6.30 -14.95 6.88
N PHE A 665 5.38 -15.84 7.25
CA PHE A 665 3.95 -15.66 7.03
C PHE A 665 3.29 -14.94 8.22
N LEU A 666 2.33 -14.08 7.89
CA LEU A 666 1.45 -13.42 8.85
C LEU A 666 0.15 -14.22 8.97
N GLU A 667 -0.15 -14.72 10.16
CA GLU A 667 -1.43 -15.36 10.50
C GLU A 667 -2.20 -14.45 11.46
N LEU A 668 -3.31 -13.89 10.99
CA LEU A 668 -4.22 -13.07 11.76
C LEU A 668 -5.12 -13.97 12.62
N ALA A 669 -5.13 -13.76 13.94
CA ALA A 669 -5.83 -14.61 14.89
C ALA A 669 -6.81 -13.83 15.78
N GLY A 670 -8.01 -14.38 15.90
CA GLY A 670 -9.15 -13.71 16.51
C GLY A 670 -10.26 -14.64 16.94
N ARG A 671 -11.45 -14.06 17.13
CA ARG A 671 -12.68 -14.78 17.41
C ARG A 671 -13.82 -14.28 16.52
N ASP A 672 -14.72 -15.18 16.14
CA ASP A 672 -16.01 -14.80 15.54
C ASP A 672 -16.93 -14.16 16.59
N GLY A 673 -18.07 -13.61 16.15
CA GLY A 673 -19.04 -13.02 17.09
C GLY A 673 -19.52 -14.01 18.15
N GLY A 674 -19.60 -15.30 17.81
CA GLY A 674 -19.97 -16.38 18.73
C GLY A 674 -18.84 -16.85 19.66
N GLY A 675 -17.69 -16.16 19.66
CA GLY A 675 -16.53 -16.44 20.51
C GLY A 675 -15.65 -17.61 20.06
N ARG A 676 -15.90 -18.26 18.92
CA ARG A 676 -15.04 -19.32 18.38
C ARG A 676 -13.80 -18.74 17.72
N GLY A 677 -12.70 -19.50 17.74
CA GLY A 677 -11.44 -19.10 17.12
C GLY A 677 -11.56 -18.86 15.61
N LEU A 678 -10.89 -17.82 15.14
CA LEU A 678 -10.84 -17.39 13.76
C LEU A 678 -9.38 -17.17 13.34
N ARG A 679 -8.97 -17.71 12.19
CA ARG A 679 -7.59 -17.60 11.69
C ARG A 679 -7.58 -17.30 10.20
N ARG A 680 -6.76 -16.34 9.76
CA ARG A 680 -6.56 -16.00 8.34
C ARG A 680 -5.07 -15.86 8.07
N THR A 681 -4.55 -16.61 7.11
CA THR A 681 -3.14 -16.50 6.72
C THR A 681 -3.00 -15.59 5.51
N ALA A 682 -2.05 -14.65 5.57
CA ALA A 682 -1.73 -13.79 4.45
C ALA A 682 -1.33 -14.68 3.24
N PRO A 683 -1.79 -14.35 2.02
CA PRO A 683 -1.52 -15.19 0.86
C PRO A 683 -0.02 -15.30 0.55
N GLN A 684 0.76 -14.25 0.85
CA GLN A 684 2.18 -14.15 0.53
C GLN A 684 3.03 -14.03 1.80
N PRO A 685 4.24 -14.63 1.83
CA PRO A 685 5.19 -14.38 2.90
C PRO A 685 5.75 -12.95 2.80
N CYS A 686 6.06 -12.37 3.95
CA CYS A 686 6.82 -11.14 4.08
C CYS A 686 8.32 -11.48 4.14
N THR A 687 9.17 -10.59 3.63
CA THR A 687 10.63 -10.76 3.66
C THR A 687 11.27 -9.57 4.37
N VAL A 688 12.23 -9.83 5.26
CA VAL A 688 13.02 -8.78 5.91
C VAL A 688 14.18 -8.39 4.99
N ALA A 689 14.19 -7.15 4.52
CA ALA A 689 15.27 -6.62 3.70
C ALA A 689 16.53 -6.41 4.56
N PRO A 690 17.73 -6.77 4.06
CA PRO A 690 18.98 -6.50 4.80
C PRO A 690 19.27 -4.99 4.95
N VAL A 691 18.84 -4.19 3.96
CA VAL A 691 19.06 -2.73 3.90
C VAL A 691 17.81 -2.02 3.40
N LEU A 692 17.66 -0.75 3.77
CA LEU A 692 16.67 0.15 3.18
C LEU A 692 17.23 0.67 1.85
N LEU A 693 16.48 0.50 0.76
CA LEU A 693 16.85 0.95 -0.57
C LEU A 693 15.70 1.80 -1.14
N GLU A 694 15.96 3.08 -1.39
CA GLU A 694 14.94 4.05 -1.80
C GLU A 694 15.33 4.72 -3.12
N LEU A 695 14.35 4.83 -4.02
CA LEU A 695 14.48 5.52 -5.31
C LEU A 695 13.47 6.65 -5.41
N GLY A 696 13.93 7.85 -5.77
CA GLY A 696 13.08 9.01 -6.00
C GLY A 696 13.13 9.45 -7.46
N GLY A 697 11.96 9.76 -8.01
CA GLY A 697 11.82 10.36 -9.34
C GLY A 697 12.04 11.87 -9.35
N PRO A 698 12.16 12.48 -10.54
CA PRO A 698 12.21 13.92 -10.66
C PRO A 698 10.86 14.55 -10.26
N PRO A 699 10.84 15.82 -9.81
CA PRO A 699 9.61 16.54 -9.50
C PRO A 699 8.81 16.89 -10.77
N ALA A 700 9.48 17.01 -11.92
CA ALA A 700 8.86 17.26 -13.21
C ALA A 700 8.65 15.96 -14.00
N SER A 701 7.66 15.95 -14.89
CA SER A 701 7.39 14.82 -15.78
C SER A 701 8.54 14.57 -16.76
N LEU A 702 8.71 13.32 -17.19
CA LEU A 702 9.69 13.00 -18.23
C LEU A 702 9.16 13.45 -19.59
N THR A 703 10.03 14.01 -20.44
CA THR A 703 9.70 14.31 -21.84
C THR A 703 10.68 13.60 -22.78
N PRO A 704 10.28 13.24 -24.01
CA PRO A 704 11.22 12.74 -25.02
C PRO A 704 12.40 13.71 -25.20
N GLY A 705 13.61 13.16 -25.36
CA GLY A 705 14.85 13.92 -25.51
C GLY A 705 15.41 14.52 -24.21
N SER A 706 14.75 14.34 -23.07
CA SER A 706 15.19 14.92 -21.80
C SER A 706 16.18 14.03 -21.03
N LYS A 707 16.98 14.67 -20.17
CA LYS A 707 17.81 14.00 -19.17
C LYS A 707 17.26 14.29 -17.78
N ALA A 708 16.85 13.26 -17.07
CA ALA A 708 16.18 13.36 -15.78
C ALA A 708 17.06 12.85 -14.63
N PRO A 709 17.26 13.64 -13.56
CA PRO A 709 17.95 13.18 -12.36
C PRO A 709 17.01 12.35 -11.47
N LEU A 710 17.51 11.22 -10.98
CA LEU A 710 16.86 10.36 -9.99
C LEU A 710 17.69 10.35 -8.71
N SER A 711 17.04 10.25 -7.55
CA SER A 711 17.72 10.09 -6.27
C SER A 711 17.76 8.62 -5.85
N LEU A 712 18.87 8.23 -5.24
CA LEU A 712 19.05 6.90 -4.65
C LEU A 712 19.58 7.07 -3.24
N ARG A 713 18.97 6.33 -2.30
CA ARG A 713 19.44 6.22 -0.93
C ARG A 713 19.53 4.76 -0.55
N VAL A 714 20.63 4.39 0.10
CA VAL A 714 20.79 3.07 0.72
C VAL A 714 21.21 3.27 2.18
N ALA A 715 20.60 2.54 3.11
CA ALA A 715 20.88 2.66 4.54
C ALA A 715 20.89 1.30 5.24
N SER A 716 21.81 1.12 6.19
CA SER A 716 21.92 -0.08 7.03
C SER A 716 21.57 0.21 8.48
N PHE A 717 20.72 -0.62 9.08
CA PHE A 717 20.30 -0.50 10.49
C PHE A 717 20.64 -1.74 11.34
N SER A 718 21.17 -2.80 10.71
CA SER A 718 21.49 -4.07 11.38
C SER A 718 22.99 -4.25 11.65
N GLY A 719 23.84 -3.42 11.04
CA GLY A 719 25.30 -3.47 11.20
C GLY A 719 26.06 -3.16 9.91
N PRO A 720 27.37 -3.47 9.86
CA PRO A 720 28.18 -3.22 8.68
C PRO A 720 27.71 -3.99 7.44
N GLN A 721 27.65 -3.31 6.30
CA GLN A 721 27.28 -3.85 4.99
C GLN A 721 28.26 -3.37 3.93
N ASP A 722 28.74 -4.28 3.08
CA ASP A 722 29.47 -3.94 1.85
C ASP A 722 28.63 -4.36 0.65
N LEU A 723 28.16 -3.38 -0.12
CA LEU A 723 27.10 -3.53 -1.10
C LEU A 723 27.57 -3.13 -2.49
N ASP A 724 27.36 -4.00 -3.47
CA ASP A 724 27.39 -3.63 -4.88
C ASP A 724 25.97 -3.26 -5.37
N LEU A 725 25.86 -2.13 -6.04
CA LEU A 725 24.61 -1.59 -6.58
C LEU A 725 24.57 -1.78 -8.09
N ARG A 726 23.54 -2.48 -8.57
CA ARG A 726 23.28 -2.70 -10.01
C ARG A 726 22.02 -1.97 -10.41
N THR A 727 22.04 -1.39 -11.60
CA THR A 727 20.90 -0.62 -12.13
C THR A 727 20.45 -1.22 -13.47
N SER A 728 19.15 -1.25 -13.72
CA SER A 728 18.56 -1.68 -14.99
C SER A 728 17.33 -0.87 -15.32
N VAL A 729 17.05 -0.68 -16.61
CA VAL A 729 15.89 0.11 -17.07
C VAL A 729 15.11 -0.68 -18.12
N ASN A 730 13.78 -0.62 -18.02
CA ASN A 730 12.85 -1.17 -18.98
C ASN A 730 11.83 -0.09 -19.42
N PRO A 731 11.69 0.24 -20.73
CA PRO A 731 12.52 -0.24 -21.85
C PRO A 731 13.97 0.23 -21.73
N SER A 732 14.89 -0.35 -22.50
CA SER A 732 16.35 -0.18 -22.37
C SER A 732 16.87 1.22 -22.70
N PHE A 733 16.56 2.19 -21.84
CA PHE A 733 17.06 3.57 -21.92
C PHE A 733 18.44 3.69 -21.27
N SER A 734 19.22 4.67 -21.70
CA SER A 734 20.54 4.95 -21.11
C SER A 734 20.36 5.46 -19.68
N LEU A 735 21.04 4.79 -18.74
CA LEU A 735 21.04 5.14 -17.33
C LEU A 735 22.49 5.13 -16.82
N THR A 736 22.88 6.22 -16.17
CA THR A 736 24.18 6.32 -15.49
C THR A 736 23.96 6.52 -14.00
N SER A 737 24.81 5.94 -13.15
CA SER A 737 24.78 6.10 -11.70
C SER A 737 26.15 6.53 -11.19
N ASN A 738 26.18 7.45 -10.23
CA ASN A 738 27.44 7.79 -9.53
C ASN A 738 27.69 6.91 -8.30
N LEU A 739 26.76 6.02 -7.96
CA LEU A 739 26.86 5.12 -6.82
C LEU A 739 26.73 3.68 -7.33
N SER A 740 27.85 2.98 -7.38
CA SER A 740 27.94 1.57 -7.76
C SER A 740 28.34 0.66 -6.59
N ARG A 741 28.88 1.23 -5.51
CA ARG A 741 29.25 0.52 -4.27
C ARG A 741 28.95 1.40 -3.05
N ALA A 742 28.55 0.78 -1.94
CA ALA A 742 28.39 1.45 -0.66
C ALA A 742 28.94 0.56 0.48
N GLN A 743 29.84 1.12 1.28
CA GLN A 743 30.27 0.56 2.56
C GLN A 743 29.56 1.34 3.66
N LEU A 744 28.73 0.65 4.44
CA LEU A 744 27.87 1.26 5.45
C LEU A 744 28.15 0.60 6.79
N GLY A 745 28.34 1.39 7.84
CA GLY A 745 28.27 0.99 9.24
C GLY A 745 26.83 0.89 9.77
N LEU A 746 26.71 0.75 11.09
CA LEU A 746 25.42 0.75 11.78
C LEU A 746 24.78 2.15 11.73
N ASN A 747 23.53 2.23 11.27
CA ASN A 747 22.76 3.47 11.08
C ASN A 747 23.41 4.45 10.08
N GLU A 748 24.28 3.96 9.19
CA GLU A 748 24.86 4.77 8.14
C GLU A 748 24.03 4.69 6.86
N SER A 749 24.10 5.77 6.07
CA SER A 749 23.43 5.86 4.77
C SER A 749 24.35 6.46 3.72
N ALA A 750 24.21 5.99 2.48
CA ALA A 750 24.85 6.55 1.30
C ALA A 750 23.79 7.09 0.34
N TRP A 751 24.16 8.18 -0.34
CA TRP A 751 23.30 8.87 -1.29
C TRP A 751 23.95 8.87 -2.68
N GLY A 752 23.14 8.59 -3.68
CA GLY A 752 23.53 8.57 -5.09
C GLY A 752 22.56 9.38 -5.95
N ARG A 753 23.02 9.70 -7.16
CA ARG A 753 22.21 10.24 -8.24
C ARG A 753 22.33 9.32 -9.44
N LEU A 754 21.19 9.07 -10.09
CA LEU A 754 21.15 8.45 -11.40
C LEU A 754 20.70 9.48 -12.43
N TRP A 755 21.18 9.35 -13.66
CA TRP A 755 20.73 10.15 -14.78
C TRP A 755 20.13 9.25 -15.84
N LEU A 756 18.82 9.38 -16.01
CA LEU A 756 18.03 8.69 -17.03
C LEU A 756 17.97 9.58 -18.28
N GLU A 757 18.37 9.05 -19.43
CA GLU A 757 18.26 9.73 -20.71
C GLU A 757 17.08 9.14 -21.49
N VAL A 758 16.06 9.98 -21.73
CA VAL A 758 14.84 9.59 -22.43
C VAL A 758 15.06 9.82 -23.93
N PRO A 759 15.03 8.77 -24.77
CA PRO A 759 15.24 8.92 -26.21
C PRO A 759 14.18 9.83 -26.86
N ASP A 760 14.52 10.51 -27.95
CA ASP A 760 13.54 11.28 -28.75
C ASP A 760 12.43 10.39 -29.33
N SER A 761 12.74 9.11 -29.55
CA SER A 761 11.79 8.10 -30.03
C SER A 761 10.85 7.57 -28.94
N ALA A 762 11.01 8.00 -27.68
CA ALA A 762 10.15 7.55 -26.59
C ALA A 762 8.71 8.02 -26.84
N ALA A 763 7.78 7.07 -26.94
CA ALA A 763 6.38 7.38 -27.18
C ALA A 763 5.78 8.11 -25.95
N PRO A 764 5.12 9.27 -26.14
CA PRO A 764 4.31 9.87 -25.09
C PRO A 764 3.26 8.88 -24.56
N GLY A 765 3.09 8.83 -23.24
CA GLY A 765 2.24 7.88 -22.54
C GLY A 765 2.92 6.54 -22.21
N SER A 766 4.16 6.31 -22.67
CA SER A 766 4.93 5.13 -22.27
C SER A 766 5.48 5.26 -20.85
N VAL A 767 5.68 4.11 -20.19
CA VAL A 767 6.25 4.03 -18.84
C VAL A 767 7.64 3.42 -18.88
N VAL A 768 8.52 4.03 -18.10
CA VAL A 768 9.88 3.57 -17.85
C VAL A 768 9.94 3.05 -16.42
N THR A 769 10.44 1.83 -16.25
CA THR A 769 10.71 1.24 -14.94
C THR A 769 12.21 1.18 -14.73
N VAL A 770 12.69 1.89 -13.71
CA VAL A 770 14.07 1.85 -13.23
C VAL A 770 14.13 0.92 -12.04
N THR A 771 15.02 -0.07 -12.09
CA THR A 771 15.26 -1.03 -11.02
C THR A 771 16.67 -0.86 -10.49
N VAL A 772 16.82 -0.75 -9.18
CA VAL A 772 18.11 -0.81 -8.49
C VAL A 772 18.14 -2.03 -7.59
N THR A 773 19.24 -2.77 -7.68
CA THR A 773 19.51 -3.97 -6.88
C THR A 773 20.73 -3.75 -6.01
N ALA A 774 20.61 -3.94 -4.70
CA ALA A 774 21.73 -3.97 -3.76
C ALA A 774 22.08 -5.43 -3.40
N VAL A 775 23.35 -5.80 -3.54
CA VAL A 775 23.86 -7.15 -3.28
C VAL A 775 25.03 -7.07 -2.29
N GLY A 776 24.98 -7.86 -1.21
CA GLY A 776 26.09 -7.93 -0.24
C GLY A 776 27.29 -8.72 -0.77
N GLN A 777 28.51 -8.27 -0.48
CA GLN A 777 29.77 -8.95 -0.88
C GLN A 777 30.26 -10.03 0.10
N GLY A 778 29.63 -10.16 1.29
CA GLY A 778 30.07 -11.09 2.33
C GLY A 778 29.79 -12.59 2.06
N ALA A 779 30.51 -13.48 2.75
CA ALA A 779 30.44 -14.94 2.60
C ALA A 779 29.11 -15.59 3.09
N GLY A 780 28.08 -14.80 3.41
CA GLY A 780 26.77 -15.27 3.87
C GLY A 780 25.66 -14.95 2.86
N PRO A 781 24.64 -15.82 2.69
CA PRO A 781 23.63 -15.68 1.65
C PRO A 781 22.53 -14.70 2.08
N ALA A 782 22.84 -13.40 2.17
CA ALA A 782 21.80 -12.39 2.31
C ALA A 782 21.12 -12.17 0.94
N PRO A 783 19.78 -12.27 0.84
CA PRO A 783 19.09 -12.05 -0.42
C PRO A 783 19.27 -10.60 -0.88
N PRO A 784 19.34 -10.34 -2.20
CA PRO A 784 19.46 -8.99 -2.71
C PRO A 784 18.22 -8.15 -2.39
N THR A 785 18.43 -6.86 -2.14
CA THR A 785 17.33 -5.88 -2.00
C THR A 785 17.07 -5.22 -3.35
N HIS A 786 15.80 -5.13 -3.75
CA HIS A 786 15.40 -4.46 -4.99
C HIS A 786 14.50 -3.25 -4.69
N ALA A 787 14.67 -2.18 -5.47
CA ALA A 787 13.79 -1.03 -5.49
C ALA A 787 13.37 -0.74 -6.93
N PHE A 788 12.10 -0.39 -7.12
CA PHE A 788 11.48 -0.16 -8.43
C PHE A 788 10.90 1.26 -8.48
N LEU A 789 11.19 2.00 -9.55
CA LEU A 789 10.67 3.34 -9.78
C LEU A 789 10.04 3.41 -11.16
N ARG A 790 8.76 3.73 -11.23
CA ARG A 790 7.99 3.82 -12.47
C ARG A 790 7.74 5.28 -12.82
N LEU A 791 8.13 5.68 -14.03
CA LEU A 791 8.05 7.06 -14.50
C LEU A 791 7.31 7.11 -15.83
N LEU A 792 6.45 8.11 -16.00
CA LEU A 792 5.66 8.31 -17.21
C LEU A 792 6.34 9.33 -18.12
N VAL A 793 6.46 8.99 -19.40
CA VAL A 793 6.90 9.93 -20.45
C VAL A 793 5.67 10.70 -20.93
N LEU A 794 5.67 12.02 -20.79
CA LEU A 794 4.61 12.90 -21.27
C LEU A 794 5.00 13.57 -22.59
N ALA A 795 3.98 13.88 -23.39
CA ALA A 795 4.15 14.79 -24.51
C ALA A 795 4.55 16.18 -23.99
N PRO A 796 5.40 16.93 -24.73
CA PRO A 796 5.62 18.34 -24.47
C PRO A 796 4.27 19.05 -24.35
N ALA A 797 4.11 19.92 -23.36
CA ALA A 797 2.84 20.59 -23.13
C ALA A 797 2.47 21.47 -24.34
N SER A 798 1.46 21.06 -25.12
CA SER A 798 0.76 21.96 -26.03
C SER A 798 -0.38 22.65 -25.27
N GLN A 799 -0.53 23.97 -25.49
CA GLN A 799 -1.54 24.80 -24.83
C GLN A 799 -3.00 24.45 -25.22
N ASP A 800 -3.22 23.58 -26.22
CA ASP A 800 -4.51 23.47 -26.93
C ASP A 800 -5.34 22.18 -26.70
N GLN A 801 -4.92 21.23 -25.85
CA GLN A 801 -5.64 19.93 -25.78
C GLN A 801 -6.75 19.82 -24.72
N LEU A 802 -7.22 20.91 -24.14
CA LEU A 802 -8.14 20.84 -23.00
C LEU A 802 -9.49 21.53 -23.24
N GLU A 803 -10.27 20.93 -24.13
CA GLU A 803 -11.70 21.22 -24.22
C GLU A 803 -12.43 20.87 -22.92
N SER A 804 -13.47 21.65 -22.62
CA SER A 804 -14.32 21.52 -21.43
C SER A 804 -15.55 20.65 -21.72
N PRO A 805 -15.87 19.63 -20.92
CA PRO A 805 -17.23 19.10 -20.91
C PRO A 805 -18.15 19.99 -20.05
N ALA A 806 -19.43 20.05 -20.42
CA ALA A 806 -20.47 20.72 -19.65
C ALA A 806 -20.68 20.04 -18.28
N ARG A 807 -20.95 20.87 -17.26
CA ARG A 807 -21.24 20.46 -15.87
C ARG A 807 -22.33 19.39 -15.81
N PRO A 808 -22.14 18.27 -15.08
CA PRO A 808 -23.26 17.58 -14.46
C PRO A 808 -23.62 18.32 -13.16
N ALA A 809 -24.89 18.66 -12.97
CA ALA A 809 -25.42 19.14 -11.70
C ALA A 809 -25.51 17.98 -10.70
N GLY A 810 -24.39 17.59 -10.09
CA GLY A 810 -24.36 16.63 -8.99
C GLY A 810 -24.64 17.32 -7.66
N ARG A 811 -25.57 16.80 -6.85
CA ARG A 811 -25.75 17.24 -5.46
C ARG A 811 -24.55 16.78 -4.64
N VAL A 812 -23.69 17.72 -4.27
CA VAL A 812 -22.63 17.54 -3.27
C VAL A 812 -23.28 17.22 -1.92
N LEU A 813 -22.84 16.14 -1.27
CA LEU A 813 -23.28 15.79 0.07
C LEU A 813 -22.62 16.74 1.09
N PRO A 814 -23.36 17.26 2.09
CA PRO A 814 -22.74 17.99 3.19
C PRO A 814 -21.81 17.06 4.00
N PRO A 815 -20.69 17.57 4.53
CA PRO A 815 -19.76 16.78 5.35
C PRO A 815 -20.48 16.16 6.55
N VAL A 816 -20.08 14.95 6.93
CA VAL A 816 -20.54 14.31 8.16
C VAL A 816 -19.86 15.00 9.34
N ALA A 817 -20.62 15.71 10.15
CA ALA A 817 -20.13 16.18 11.44
C ALA A 817 -19.75 14.95 12.29
N SER A 818 -18.46 14.78 12.57
CA SER A 818 -17.98 13.81 13.54
C SER A 818 -18.55 14.13 14.92
N THR A 819 -19.64 13.48 15.30
CA THR A 819 -20.15 13.53 16.67
C THR A 819 -19.20 12.73 17.56
N VAL A 820 -18.26 13.41 18.20
CA VAL A 820 -17.65 12.91 19.44
C VAL A 820 -18.77 12.83 20.48
N PRO A 821 -18.98 11.69 21.17
CA PRO A 821 -19.98 11.64 22.23
C PRO A 821 -19.60 12.63 23.33
N ALA A 822 -20.49 13.60 23.57
CA ALA A 822 -20.35 14.53 24.67
C ALA A 822 -20.35 13.77 26.01
N SER A 823 -19.29 13.92 26.78
CA SER A 823 -19.22 13.49 28.17
C SER A 823 -20.39 14.12 28.94
N ALA A 824 -21.22 13.29 29.58
CA ALA A 824 -22.42 13.72 30.29
C ALA A 824 -22.12 14.78 31.38
N PRO A 825 -22.98 15.79 31.57
CA PRO A 825 -22.82 16.78 32.63
C PRO A 825 -23.20 16.17 33.97
N VAL A 826 -22.25 16.07 34.90
CA VAL A 826 -22.52 15.66 36.29
C VAL A 826 -23.23 16.81 37.01
N THR A 827 -24.52 16.61 37.30
CA THR A 827 -25.36 17.46 38.13
C THR A 827 -24.88 17.50 39.58
N ARG A 828 -24.76 18.71 40.15
CA ARG A 828 -24.57 18.95 41.60
C ARG A 828 -25.80 18.48 42.40
N GLY A 829 -25.58 17.56 43.34
CA GLY A 829 -26.57 17.12 44.33
C GLY A 829 -25.94 16.81 45.70
N ARG A 830 -26.26 17.66 46.68
CA ARG A 830 -26.07 17.64 48.15
C ARG A 830 -25.65 16.33 48.87
N ALA A 831 -24.53 16.46 49.60
CA ALA A 831 -24.27 16.15 51.02
C ALA A 831 -24.87 14.87 51.70
N GLY A 832 -23.97 13.98 52.14
CA GLY A 832 -24.17 13.01 53.23
C GLY A 832 -22.84 12.29 53.53
N GLY A 833 -22.29 12.48 54.73
CA GLY A 833 -20.89 12.19 55.07
C GLY A 833 -20.50 10.72 55.30
N GLY A 834 -19.18 10.48 55.31
CA GLY A 834 -18.55 9.23 55.75
C GLY A 834 -17.09 9.17 55.30
N ALA A 835 -16.16 9.14 56.25
CA ALA A 835 -14.72 9.33 56.07
C ALA A 835 -13.97 8.14 55.44
N ALA A 836 -13.03 8.43 54.54
CA ALA A 836 -11.78 7.68 54.31
C ALA A 836 -10.79 8.58 53.51
N SER A 837 -9.51 8.47 53.84
CA SER A 837 -8.37 9.37 53.55
C SER A 837 -7.86 9.40 52.09
N PRO A 838 -7.03 10.41 51.72
CA PRO A 838 -6.81 10.86 50.34
C PRO A 838 -5.53 10.30 49.71
N SER A 839 -5.44 10.28 48.37
CA SER A 839 -4.25 10.75 47.62
C SER A 839 -4.39 10.51 46.10
N TRP A 840 -3.63 11.31 45.33
CA TRP A 840 -3.34 11.22 43.88
C TRP A 840 -4.27 11.92 42.87
N TRP A 841 -4.34 13.26 42.94
CA TRP A 841 -4.42 14.12 41.75
C TRP A 841 -3.62 15.39 42.04
N GLY A 842 -2.37 15.45 41.57
CA GLY A 842 -1.51 16.62 41.84
C GLY A 842 -0.15 16.66 41.15
N THR A 843 0.29 15.61 40.44
CA THR A 843 1.70 15.51 40.01
C THR A 843 1.96 15.38 38.52
N ILE A 844 0.96 15.58 37.65
CA ILE A 844 1.15 15.49 36.18
C ILE A 844 1.22 16.87 35.50
N ALA A 845 0.73 17.94 36.14
CA ALA A 845 0.84 19.30 35.59
C ALA A 845 2.18 20.00 35.90
N GLY A 846 2.97 19.50 36.86
CA GLY A 846 4.20 20.17 37.33
C GLY A 846 5.50 19.70 36.69
N VAL A 847 5.52 18.56 35.97
CA VAL A 847 6.77 17.95 35.46
C VAL A 847 7.11 18.43 34.04
N LEU A 848 6.14 18.96 33.28
CA LEU A 848 6.39 19.56 31.96
C LEU A 848 6.91 21.01 32.03
N PHE A 849 6.88 21.66 33.20
CA PHE A 849 7.33 23.05 33.36
C PHE A 849 8.80 23.21 33.81
N LEU A 850 9.47 22.13 34.21
CA LEU A 850 10.84 22.20 34.80
C LEU A 850 11.97 21.64 33.92
N LEU A 851 11.66 21.08 32.74
CA LEU A 851 12.68 20.61 31.79
C LEU A 851 13.07 21.65 30.71
N GLY A 852 12.48 22.86 30.76
CA GLY A 852 12.71 23.94 29.79
C GLY A 852 13.80 24.97 30.16
N CYS A 853 14.52 24.81 31.27
CA CYS A 853 15.54 25.77 31.71
C CYS A 853 16.85 25.08 32.09
N SER A 854 17.58 24.56 31.09
CA SER A 854 19.05 24.42 31.16
C SER A 854 19.59 23.77 29.89
N SER A 855 19.91 24.59 28.89
CA SER A 855 21.16 24.59 28.12
C SER A 855 20.99 25.57 26.97
N TRP A 856 21.90 26.53 26.90
CA TRP A 856 22.07 27.46 25.78
C TRP A 856 22.38 26.72 24.48
#